data_AF-A0A8B9DJ31-F1
#
_entry.id   AF-A0A8B9DJ31-F1
#
_cell.length_a   1.000
_cell.length_b   1.000
_cell.length_c   1.000
_cell.angle_alpha   90.00
_cell.angle_beta   90.00
_cell.angle_gamma   90.00
#
_symmetry.space_group_name_H-M   'P 1'
#
loop_
_entity.id
_entity.type
_entity.pdbx_description
1 polymer ?
#
loop_
_entity_poly.entity_id
_entity_poly.type
_entity_poly.pdbx_seq_one_letter_code
_entity_poly.pdbx_strand_id
1 'polypeptide(L)'
;ERAWPAGRRLQPIVEVLERFVREGRLAALMWEVCQQQARGGPAELQDALLAGVVALPDRVSNSLRGRNPAVFFPQNYFPLLGAAIVEVLHEISASLRGGSDCSISFVSQVLGKVCVHGRQKEILSVLVPRLADLTKSDCIWQRICWRLVECVPERWMEAVVLGFVQRAPGADVLSRLLGNLVVKNKQAQFVVTQKFLLLQYGYTTAVLQNLLGYLSLDSLRRALLIKVLQELLETWSSSSAVKHSPAEQQEYISKAILICLSHLKEPEIESCRQELLTSMMEGVKCHLDSSLPQIRRLGMIVAESISSKINTDGPVLKFQYEEDDEARELKSLLVQAPSICAVPSLPDDNDDDLTPYDMSEDKELKKTKAPVYIRDCIEVLTGSEDTDKWEATVKALESLVRKNPAATREVSVELAKILLHLEEKTCIEGFAELRQRAQVAVLTVDPIPVAQYLTSQFYSLNYSLRQRMDILDVLVLAARELSFPKVHGKIKHVEKPCVQLLPGSDSSNDWRKIVDERIKSKTRRFAKGPSQVQVASGPNEFNSVAGHFFFPLLQNFDRPLSTFDLLGEDHFVLGRLVHTLAVLMYLAVNTVAVTAMGKALMEFVWALRFHTDSYVRQGLLSCISSVLLSVPAEHLLNNMTEELLETQSWLGGKMWWCMPMFFWLVLQFACNISLKL
;
A
#
# COMPACT_ATOMS: atom_id res chain seq x y z
N GLU A 1 -25.14 43.58 13.05
CA GLU A 1 -26.20 42.56 13.12
C GLU A 1 -25.62 41.21 13.54
N ARG A 2 -26.42 40.39 14.22
CA ARG A 2 -26.01 39.27 15.10
C ARG A 2 -25.37 38.08 14.37
N ALA A 3 -24.17 37.67 14.77
CA ALA A 3 -23.57 36.39 14.38
C ALA A 3 -24.00 35.28 15.35
N TRP A 4 -24.90 34.40 14.90
CA TRP A 4 -25.35 33.19 15.59
C TRP A 4 -24.28 32.08 15.49
N PRO A 5 -24.11 31.19 16.49
CA PRO A 5 -23.13 30.11 16.42
C PRO A 5 -23.48 29.09 15.33
N ALA A 6 -22.58 28.92 14.35
CA ALA A 6 -22.75 28.15 13.11
C ALA A 6 -23.21 26.69 13.29
N GLY A 7 -23.03 26.09 14.47
CA GLY A 7 -23.43 24.70 14.75
C GLY A 7 -24.95 24.45 14.72
N ARG A 8 -25.81 25.45 14.96
CA ARG A 8 -27.28 25.24 14.93
C ARG A 8 -27.91 25.29 13.53
N ARG A 9 -27.22 25.85 12.52
CA ARG A 9 -27.77 26.01 11.16
C ARG A 9 -27.61 24.77 10.29
N LEU A 10 -26.66 23.88 10.60
CA LEU A 10 -26.37 22.69 9.79
C LEU A 10 -27.24 21.48 10.14
N GLN A 11 -27.80 21.46 11.36
CA GLN A 11 -28.59 20.33 11.83
C GLN A 11 -29.85 20.06 10.99
N PRO A 12 -30.66 21.06 10.59
CA PRO A 12 -31.78 20.84 9.68
C PRO A 12 -31.35 20.33 8.29
N ILE A 13 -30.19 20.76 7.78
CA ILE A 13 -29.67 20.32 6.48
C ILE A 13 -29.27 18.84 6.56
N VAL A 14 -28.61 18.44 7.65
CA VAL A 14 -28.21 17.05 7.88
C VAL A 14 -29.45 16.16 8.03
N GLU A 15 -30.48 16.60 8.74
CA GLU A 15 -31.74 15.87 8.88
C GLU A 15 -32.45 15.68 7.52
N VAL A 16 -32.44 16.71 6.66
CA VAL A 16 -32.99 16.60 5.29
C VAL A 16 -32.17 15.62 4.44
N LEU A 17 -30.83 15.68 4.52
CA LEU A 17 -29.96 14.74 3.79
C LEU A 17 -30.12 13.31 4.31
N GLU A 18 -30.25 13.12 5.61
CA GLU A 18 -30.46 11.80 6.22
C GLU A 18 -31.78 11.21 5.74
N ARG A 19 -32.85 12.01 5.73
CA ARG A 19 -34.14 11.61 5.17
C ARG A 19 -34.04 11.30 3.68
N PHE A 20 -33.34 12.14 2.91
CA PHE A 20 -33.12 11.94 1.48
C PHE A 20 -32.44 10.60 1.17
N VAL A 21 -31.41 10.24 1.94
CA VAL A 21 -30.72 8.94 1.79
C VAL A 21 -31.61 7.78 2.25
N ARG A 22 -32.32 7.91 3.38
CA ARG A 22 -33.21 6.85 3.90
C ARG A 22 -34.41 6.57 2.99
N GLU A 23 -34.93 7.59 2.31
CA GLU A 23 -36.04 7.46 1.35
C GLU A 23 -35.60 6.86 0.00
N GLY A 24 -34.34 6.41 -0.16
CA GLY A 24 -33.85 5.83 -1.41
C GLY A 24 -33.69 6.81 -2.56
N ARG A 25 -33.73 8.13 -2.29
CA ARG A 25 -33.74 9.16 -3.35
C ARG A 25 -32.43 9.28 -4.12
N LEU A 26 -31.36 8.63 -3.66
CA LEU A 26 -30.11 8.50 -4.42
C LEU A 26 -30.35 7.80 -5.76
N ALA A 27 -31.21 6.78 -5.81
CA ALA A 27 -31.55 6.09 -7.05
C ALA A 27 -32.29 7.02 -8.02
N ALA A 28 -33.30 7.74 -7.54
CA ALA A 28 -34.05 8.72 -8.34
C ALA A 28 -33.14 9.82 -8.90
N LEU A 29 -32.23 10.36 -8.09
CA LEU A 29 -31.24 11.35 -8.52
C LEU A 29 -30.34 10.80 -9.65
N MET A 30 -29.78 9.61 -9.45
CA MET A 30 -28.91 8.98 -10.46
C MET A 30 -29.67 8.69 -11.76
N TRP A 31 -30.91 8.20 -11.66
CA TRP A 31 -31.77 7.91 -12.81
C TRP A 31 -32.11 9.16 -13.62
N GLU A 32 -32.43 10.27 -12.95
CA GLU A 32 -32.70 11.54 -13.62
C GLU A 32 -31.48 12.02 -14.42
N VAL A 33 -30.27 11.91 -13.84
CA VAL A 33 -29.02 12.26 -14.55
C VAL A 33 -28.78 11.33 -15.74
N CYS A 34 -29.05 10.03 -15.61
CA CYS A 34 -28.95 9.06 -16.72
C CYS A 34 -29.87 9.42 -17.90
N GLN A 35 -31.10 9.90 -17.63
CA GLN A 35 -32.02 10.37 -18.66
C GLN A 35 -31.58 11.70 -19.27
N GLN A 36 -31.10 12.64 -18.47
CA GLN A 36 -30.64 13.95 -18.95
C GLN A 36 -29.35 13.85 -19.78
N GLN A 37 -28.43 12.95 -19.43
CA GLN A 37 -27.23 12.67 -20.23
C GLN A 37 -27.58 12.14 -21.62
N ALA A 38 -28.59 11.27 -21.72
CA ALA A 38 -29.09 10.80 -23.01
C ALA A 38 -29.64 11.97 -23.87
N ARG A 39 -30.00 13.10 -23.25
CA ARG A 39 -30.54 14.31 -23.89
C ARG A 39 -29.53 15.47 -24.01
N GLY A 40 -28.27 15.29 -23.61
CA GLY A 40 -27.20 16.30 -23.77
C GLY A 40 -27.09 17.38 -22.66
N GLY A 41 -27.29 17.02 -21.39
CA GLY A 41 -27.20 17.98 -20.26
C GLY A 41 -25.80 18.52 -19.92
N PRO A 42 -25.69 19.56 -19.05
CA PRO A 42 -24.43 20.23 -18.72
C PRO A 42 -23.47 19.34 -17.90
N ALA A 43 -22.20 19.24 -18.32
CA ALA A 43 -21.18 18.41 -17.68
C ALA A 43 -20.77 18.90 -16.27
N GLU A 44 -20.74 20.21 -16.04
CA GLU A 44 -20.29 20.82 -14.77
C GLU A 44 -21.19 20.42 -13.57
N LEU A 45 -22.51 20.34 -13.80
CA LEU A 45 -23.46 19.92 -12.78
C LEU A 45 -23.26 18.45 -12.41
N GLN A 46 -22.92 17.61 -13.38
CA GLN A 46 -22.70 16.17 -13.18
C GLN A 46 -21.44 15.92 -12.34
N ASP A 47 -20.36 16.64 -12.61
CA ASP A 47 -19.13 16.55 -11.80
C ASP A 47 -19.36 17.03 -10.37
N ALA A 48 -20.14 18.10 -10.18
CA ALA A 48 -20.51 18.59 -8.85
C ALA A 48 -21.37 17.57 -8.08
N LEU A 49 -22.34 16.93 -8.76
CA LEU A 49 -23.18 15.88 -8.19
C LEU A 49 -22.36 14.63 -7.86
N LEU A 50 -21.50 14.17 -8.77
CA LEU A 50 -20.59 13.04 -8.56
C LEU A 50 -19.71 13.28 -7.32
N ALA A 51 -19.05 14.43 -7.25
CA ALA A 51 -18.23 14.80 -6.09
C ALA A 51 -19.07 14.94 -4.81
N GLY A 52 -20.30 15.42 -4.92
CA GLY A 52 -21.24 15.55 -3.81
C GLY A 52 -21.66 14.20 -3.23
N VAL A 53 -22.14 13.29 -4.08
CA VAL A 53 -22.65 11.96 -3.69
C VAL A 53 -21.54 11.11 -3.08
N VAL A 54 -20.34 11.10 -3.65
CA VAL A 54 -19.24 10.27 -3.14
C VAL A 54 -18.64 10.83 -1.86
N ALA A 55 -18.49 12.15 -1.75
CA ALA A 55 -17.89 12.79 -0.57
C ALA A 55 -18.91 13.13 0.53
N LEU A 56 -20.19 12.75 0.38
CA LEU A 56 -21.24 13.11 1.32
C LEU A 56 -20.94 12.65 2.77
N PRO A 57 -20.54 11.38 3.03
CA PRO A 57 -20.10 10.94 4.36
C PRO A 57 -19.03 11.83 4.99
N ASP A 58 -17.98 12.14 4.21
CA ASP A 58 -16.83 12.90 4.69
C ASP A 58 -17.22 14.36 4.97
N ARG A 59 -18.04 14.97 4.10
CA ARG A 59 -18.55 16.34 4.26
C ARG A 59 -19.40 16.47 5.51
N VAL A 60 -20.30 15.51 5.77
CA VAL A 60 -21.14 15.52 6.97
C VAL A 60 -20.28 15.30 8.22
N SER A 61 -19.37 14.32 8.20
CA SER A 61 -18.46 14.05 9.31
C SER A 61 -17.61 15.27 9.69
N ASN A 62 -16.99 15.92 8.70
CA ASN A 62 -16.18 17.12 8.89
C ASN A 62 -17.00 18.30 9.43
N SER A 63 -18.25 18.43 9.00
CA SER A 63 -19.14 19.50 9.43
C SER A 63 -19.66 19.30 10.87
N LEU A 64 -19.84 18.05 11.30
CA LEU A 64 -20.44 17.70 12.60
C LEU A 64 -19.43 17.30 13.68
N ARG A 65 -18.12 17.29 13.37
CA ARG A 65 -17.02 17.02 14.31
C ARG A 65 -17.25 15.79 15.20
N GLY A 66 -17.76 14.71 14.61
CA GLY A 66 -18.00 13.43 15.28
C GLY A 66 -19.43 13.14 15.75
N ARG A 67 -20.38 14.08 15.63
CA ARG A 67 -21.82 13.83 15.86
C ARG A 67 -22.55 13.44 14.58
N ASN A 68 -22.06 12.42 13.89
CA ASN A 68 -22.60 12.01 12.58
C ASN A 68 -23.77 11.03 12.74
N PRO A 69 -24.92 11.23 12.06
CA PRO A 69 -25.95 10.20 11.97
C PRO A 69 -25.42 8.90 11.39
N ALA A 70 -25.96 7.76 11.85
CA ALA A 70 -25.46 6.45 11.48
C ALA A 70 -25.50 6.16 9.97
N VAL A 71 -26.46 6.75 9.27
CA VAL A 71 -26.65 6.60 7.81
C VAL A 71 -25.42 7.06 7.03
N PHE A 72 -24.66 8.03 7.54
CA PHE A 72 -23.49 8.59 6.87
C PHE A 72 -22.16 7.93 7.29
N PHE A 73 -22.18 6.86 8.10
CA PHE A 73 -20.96 6.07 8.26
C PHE A 73 -20.66 5.32 6.95
N PRO A 74 -19.39 5.23 6.51
CA PRO A 74 -19.03 4.54 5.26
C PRO A 74 -19.61 3.14 5.15
N GLN A 75 -19.64 2.39 6.26
CA GLN A 75 -20.18 1.02 6.33
C GLN A 75 -21.69 0.94 6.08
N ASN A 76 -22.41 2.06 6.20
CA ASN A 76 -23.86 2.13 5.99
C ASN A 76 -24.20 2.87 4.69
N TYR A 77 -23.51 3.98 4.41
CA TYR A 77 -23.79 4.82 3.24
C TYR A 77 -23.45 4.14 1.92
N PHE A 78 -22.26 3.55 1.79
CA PHE A 78 -21.82 2.97 0.51
C PHE A 78 -22.59 1.70 0.12
N PRO A 79 -23.05 0.84 1.07
CA PRO A 79 -23.99 -0.22 0.75
C PRO A 79 -25.36 0.31 0.28
N LEU A 80 -25.88 1.39 0.89
CA LEU A 80 -27.11 2.05 0.40
C LEU A 80 -26.92 2.63 -1.00
N LEU A 81 -25.77 3.25 -1.27
CA LEU A 81 -25.43 3.73 -2.61
C LEU A 81 -25.31 2.57 -3.61
N GLY A 82 -24.73 1.44 -3.20
CA GLY A 82 -24.68 0.22 -4.00
C GLY A 82 -26.07 -0.31 -4.34
N ALA A 83 -26.99 -0.35 -3.38
CA ALA A 83 -28.39 -0.71 -3.61
C ALA A 83 -29.08 0.26 -4.58
N ALA A 84 -28.86 1.57 -4.40
CA ALA A 84 -29.39 2.59 -5.30
C ALA A 84 -28.84 2.44 -6.74
N ILE A 85 -27.58 2.04 -6.91
CA ILE A 85 -27.03 1.71 -8.24
C ILE A 85 -27.78 0.52 -8.85
N VAL A 86 -28.03 -0.55 -8.09
CA VAL A 86 -28.78 -1.73 -8.59
C VAL A 86 -30.18 -1.31 -9.06
N GLU A 87 -30.89 -0.49 -8.29
CA GLU A 87 -32.21 0.05 -8.67
C GLU A 87 -32.14 0.83 -10.00
N VAL A 88 -31.16 1.71 -10.17
CA VAL A 88 -30.97 2.45 -11.42
C VAL A 88 -30.65 1.51 -12.58
N LEU A 89 -29.87 0.44 -12.36
CA LEU A 89 -29.60 -0.54 -13.39
C LEU A 89 -30.86 -1.34 -13.79
N HIS A 90 -31.81 -1.55 -12.86
CA HIS A 90 -33.12 -2.13 -13.19
C HIS A 90 -33.93 -1.19 -14.09
N GLU A 91 -33.94 0.11 -13.80
CA GLU A 91 -34.59 1.13 -14.66
C GLU A 91 -33.94 1.20 -16.04
N ILE A 92 -32.60 1.17 -16.11
CA ILE A 92 -31.85 1.08 -17.38
C ILE A 92 -32.26 -0.18 -18.15
N SER A 93 -32.33 -1.34 -17.47
CA SER A 93 -32.75 -2.61 -18.09
C SER A 93 -34.18 -2.53 -18.64
N ALA A 94 -35.11 -1.93 -17.88
CA ALA A 94 -36.49 -1.72 -18.31
C ALA A 94 -36.57 -0.77 -19.53
N SER A 95 -35.82 0.33 -19.51
CA SER A 95 -35.74 1.29 -20.64
C SER A 95 -35.18 0.66 -21.91
N LEU A 96 -34.09 -0.11 -21.79
CA LEU A 96 -33.48 -0.81 -22.92
C LEU A 96 -34.44 -1.86 -23.53
N ARG A 97 -35.17 -2.59 -22.68
CA ARG A 97 -36.22 -3.53 -23.14
C ARG A 97 -37.41 -2.81 -23.77
N GLY A 98 -37.72 -1.60 -23.32
CA GLY A 98 -38.72 -0.71 -23.90
C GLY A 98 -38.26 0.05 -25.14
N GLY A 99 -37.03 -0.17 -25.63
CA GLY A 99 -36.49 0.48 -26.82
C GLY A 99 -36.16 1.97 -26.66
N SER A 100 -35.99 2.45 -25.42
CA SER A 100 -35.64 3.84 -25.12
C SER A 100 -34.15 3.99 -24.78
N ASP A 101 -33.50 5.01 -25.32
CA ASP A 101 -32.09 5.30 -25.07
C ASP A 101 -31.85 5.85 -23.66
N CYS A 102 -30.84 5.33 -22.98
CA CYS A 102 -30.42 5.77 -21.64
C CYS A 102 -28.90 5.71 -21.48
N SER A 103 -28.31 6.65 -20.72
CA SER A 103 -26.87 6.66 -20.43
C SER A 103 -26.56 5.94 -19.11
N ILE A 104 -25.61 5.00 -19.13
CA ILE A 104 -25.06 4.36 -17.92
C ILE A 104 -23.84 5.11 -17.35
N SER A 105 -23.31 6.09 -18.09
CA SER A 105 -22.01 6.73 -17.80
C SER A 105 -21.92 7.32 -16.39
N PHE A 106 -22.96 8.02 -15.93
CA PHE A 106 -22.97 8.59 -14.57
C PHE A 106 -22.85 7.51 -13.49
N VAL A 107 -23.57 6.38 -13.63
CA VAL A 107 -23.51 5.25 -12.70
C VAL A 107 -22.11 4.62 -12.70
N SER A 108 -21.51 4.46 -13.88
CA SER A 108 -20.11 4.02 -14.02
C SER A 108 -19.13 4.95 -13.33
N GLN A 109 -19.33 6.26 -13.45
CA GLN A 109 -18.49 7.26 -12.80
C GLN A 109 -18.63 7.24 -11.28
N VAL A 110 -19.85 7.10 -10.75
CA VAL A 110 -20.10 6.94 -9.31
C VAL A 110 -19.37 5.69 -8.80
N LEU A 111 -19.56 4.55 -9.45
CA LEU A 111 -18.88 3.30 -9.12
C LEU A 111 -17.35 3.47 -9.09
N GLY A 112 -16.77 3.98 -10.17
CA GLY A 112 -15.32 4.17 -10.28
C GLY A 112 -14.77 5.15 -9.24
N LYS A 113 -15.47 6.25 -8.99
CA LYS A 113 -15.05 7.27 -8.03
C LYS A 113 -15.09 6.75 -6.59
N VAL A 114 -16.10 5.96 -6.23
CA VAL A 114 -16.20 5.29 -4.92
C VAL A 114 -15.06 4.30 -4.72
N CYS A 115 -14.74 3.49 -5.73
CA CYS A 115 -13.63 2.54 -5.64
C CYS A 115 -12.28 3.24 -5.43
N VAL A 116 -12.02 4.35 -6.12
CA VAL A 116 -10.77 5.12 -5.95
C VAL A 116 -10.69 5.84 -4.60
N HIS A 117 -11.82 6.13 -3.96
CA HIS A 117 -11.87 6.63 -2.58
C HIS A 117 -11.62 5.54 -1.52
N GLY A 118 -11.28 4.31 -1.92
CA GLY A 118 -10.99 3.21 -1.00
C GLY A 118 -12.23 2.56 -0.40
N ARG A 119 -13.40 2.74 -1.03
CA ARG A 119 -14.71 2.25 -0.56
C ARG A 119 -15.26 1.11 -1.43
N GLN A 120 -14.38 0.45 -2.20
CA GLN A 120 -14.73 -0.65 -3.07
C GLN A 120 -15.32 -1.84 -2.31
N LYS A 121 -14.82 -2.12 -1.09
CA LYS A 121 -15.31 -3.24 -0.28
C LYS A 121 -16.79 -3.06 0.07
N GLU A 122 -17.15 -1.88 0.56
CA GLU A 122 -18.51 -1.56 0.99
C GLU A 122 -19.49 -1.56 -0.18
N ILE A 123 -19.18 -0.87 -1.28
CA ILE A 123 -20.11 -0.76 -2.41
C ILE A 123 -20.24 -2.09 -3.20
N LEU A 124 -19.12 -2.78 -3.45
CA LEU A 124 -19.13 -4.03 -4.21
C LEU A 124 -19.63 -5.21 -3.38
N SER A 125 -19.63 -5.10 -2.05
CA SER A 125 -20.25 -6.11 -1.18
C SER A 125 -21.72 -6.35 -1.50
N VAL A 126 -22.41 -5.31 -1.96
CA VAL A 126 -23.81 -5.31 -2.39
C VAL A 126 -23.93 -5.53 -3.89
N LEU A 127 -23.15 -4.81 -4.71
CA LEU A 127 -23.29 -4.85 -6.17
C LEU A 127 -22.97 -6.22 -6.76
N VAL A 128 -21.82 -6.81 -6.42
CA VAL A 128 -21.33 -8.02 -7.10
C VAL A 128 -22.26 -9.21 -6.91
N PRO A 129 -22.76 -9.54 -5.70
CA PRO A 129 -23.71 -10.64 -5.55
C PRO A 129 -25.01 -10.44 -6.34
N ARG A 130 -25.57 -9.23 -6.31
CA ARG A 130 -26.82 -8.91 -7.03
C ARG A 130 -26.64 -9.00 -8.55
N LEU A 131 -25.56 -8.45 -9.08
CA LEU A 131 -25.26 -8.52 -10.51
C LEU A 131 -24.90 -9.96 -10.93
N ALA A 132 -24.23 -10.73 -10.06
CA ALA A 132 -23.94 -12.14 -10.31
C ALA A 132 -25.22 -12.95 -10.50
N ASP A 133 -26.26 -12.70 -9.69
CA ASP A 133 -27.56 -13.36 -9.84
C ASP A 133 -28.30 -12.91 -11.10
N LEU A 134 -28.35 -11.60 -11.37
CA LEU A 134 -29.05 -11.05 -12.53
C LEU A 134 -28.44 -11.50 -13.87
N THR A 135 -27.12 -11.71 -13.92
CA THR A 135 -26.40 -12.12 -15.13
C THR A 135 -26.46 -13.61 -15.43
N LYS A 136 -26.94 -14.46 -14.50
CA LYS A 136 -27.03 -15.92 -14.70
C LYS A 136 -27.98 -16.29 -15.84
N SER A 137 -29.14 -15.65 -15.92
CA SER A 137 -30.22 -16.03 -16.85
C SER A 137 -30.47 -15.00 -17.96
N ASP A 138 -29.87 -13.82 -17.90
CA ASP A 138 -30.16 -12.72 -18.81
C ASP A 138 -28.91 -12.09 -19.42
N CYS A 139 -28.81 -12.18 -20.75
CA CYS A 139 -27.70 -11.62 -21.52
C CYS A 139 -27.75 -10.08 -21.60
N ILE A 140 -28.92 -9.45 -21.41
CA ILE A 140 -29.05 -8.00 -21.33
C ILE A 140 -28.30 -7.52 -20.08
N TRP A 141 -28.47 -8.20 -18.95
CA TRP A 141 -27.74 -7.89 -17.73
C TRP A 141 -26.23 -8.04 -17.87
N GLN A 142 -25.76 -9.02 -18.64
CA GLN A 142 -24.32 -9.13 -18.94
C GLN A 142 -23.84 -7.92 -19.74
N ARG A 143 -24.56 -7.52 -20.79
CA ARG A 143 -24.23 -6.33 -21.59
C ARG A 143 -24.27 -5.04 -20.76
N ILE A 144 -25.23 -4.91 -19.85
CA ILE A 144 -25.30 -3.78 -18.90
C ILE A 144 -24.06 -3.77 -18.01
N CYS A 145 -23.65 -4.91 -17.44
CA CYS A 145 -22.44 -5.00 -16.62
C CYS A 145 -21.17 -4.65 -17.41
N TRP A 146 -21.05 -5.15 -18.64
CA TRP A 146 -19.90 -4.81 -19.50
C TRP A 146 -19.85 -3.30 -19.77
N ARG A 147 -20.99 -2.69 -20.13
CA ARG A 147 -21.07 -1.24 -20.32
C ARG A 147 -20.80 -0.45 -19.04
N LEU A 148 -21.28 -0.94 -17.89
CA LEU A 148 -21.04 -0.33 -16.58
C LEU A 148 -19.54 -0.19 -16.32
N VAL A 149 -18.75 -1.23 -16.60
CA VAL A 149 -17.29 -1.20 -16.36
C VAL A 149 -16.52 -0.53 -17.52
N GLU A 150 -16.95 -0.71 -18.77
CA GLU A 150 -16.33 -0.07 -19.94
C GLU A 150 -16.42 1.47 -19.90
N CYS A 151 -17.49 2.02 -19.31
CA CYS A 151 -17.66 3.47 -19.16
C CYS A 151 -16.92 4.07 -17.95
N VAL A 152 -16.19 3.27 -17.17
CA VAL A 152 -15.35 3.78 -16.08
C VAL A 152 -14.11 4.50 -16.67
N PRO A 153 -13.79 5.73 -16.25
CA PRO A 153 -12.57 6.41 -16.66
C PRO A 153 -11.31 5.58 -16.37
N GLU A 154 -10.35 5.56 -17.31
CA GLU A 154 -9.15 4.70 -17.23
C GLU A 154 -8.36 4.87 -15.93
N ARG A 155 -8.24 6.11 -15.44
CA ARG A 155 -7.58 6.44 -14.15
C ARG A 155 -8.20 5.75 -12.93
N TRP A 156 -9.43 5.23 -13.03
CA TRP A 156 -10.15 4.56 -11.94
C TRP A 156 -10.26 3.04 -12.18
N MET A 157 -9.82 2.56 -13.35
CA MET A 157 -10.01 1.20 -13.81
C MET A 157 -9.39 0.17 -12.85
N GLU A 158 -8.18 0.45 -12.34
CA GLU A 158 -7.49 -0.46 -11.42
C GLU A 158 -8.32 -0.76 -10.16
N ALA A 159 -8.81 0.28 -9.49
CA ALA A 159 -9.58 0.12 -8.25
C ALA A 159 -10.90 -0.63 -8.49
N VAL A 160 -11.53 -0.41 -9.65
CA VAL A 160 -12.76 -1.13 -10.03
C VAL A 160 -12.45 -2.58 -10.31
N VAL A 161 -11.52 -2.88 -11.22
CA VAL A 161 -11.17 -4.27 -11.59
C VAL A 161 -10.71 -5.04 -10.36
N LEU A 162 -9.87 -4.45 -9.50
CA LEU A 162 -9.43 -5.08 -8.25
C LEU A 162 -10.62 -5.49 -7.39
N GLY A 163 -11.55 -4.56 -7.17
CA GLY A 163 -12.73 -4.82 -6.35
C GLY A 163 -13.63 -5.92 -6.92
N PHE A 164 -13.82 -5.97 -8.24
CA PHE A 164 -14.59 -7.04 -8.89
C PHE A 164 -13.91 -8.41 -8.74
N VAL A 165 -12.59 -8.48 -8.98
CA VAL A 165 -11.83 -9.74 -8.87
C VAL A 165 -11.84 -10.26 -7.43
N GLN A 166 -11.69 -9.37 -6.44
CA GLN A 166 -11.70 -9.73 -5.01
C GLN A 166 -13.08 -10.18 -4.51
N ARG A 167 -14.17 -9.70 -5.11
CA ARG A 167 -15.52 -9.94 -4.61
C ARG A 167 -16.30 -11.00 -5.39
N ALA A 168 -15.93 -11.27 -6.65
CA ALA A 168 -16.54 -12.33 -7.43
C ALA A 168 -16.30 -13.69 -6.75
N PRO A 169 -17.34 -14.56 -6.65
CA PRO A 169 -17.18 -15.88 -6.04
C PRO A 169 -16.46 -16.88 -6.97
N GLY A 170 -16.30 -16.55 -8.26
CA GLY A 170 -15.70 -17.43 -9.26
C GLY A 170 -15.34 -16.70 -10.55
N ALA A 171 -14.45 -17.30 -11.33
CA ALA A 171 -14.02 -16.81 -12.64
C ALA A 171 -15.17 -16.70 -13.65
N ASP A 172 -16.18 -17.57 -13.56
CA ASP A 172 -17.36 -17.57 -14.43
C ASP A 172 -18.23 -16.32 -14.19
N VAL A 173 -18.45 -15.97 -12.92
CA VAL A 173 -19.16 -14.75 -12.51
C VAL A 173 -18.35 -13.54 -12.98
N LEU A 174 -17.05 -13.53 -12.73
CA LEU A 174 -16.17 -12.45 -13.17
C LEU A 174 -16.22 -12.26 -14.69
N SER A 175 -16.27 -13.36 -15.45
CA SER A 175 -16.41 -13.34 -16.92
C SER A 175 -17.76 -12.76 -17.37
N ARG A 176 -18.86 -13.10 -16.69
CA ARG A 176 -20.18 -12.50 -16.99
C ARG A 176 -20.24 -11.01 -16.66
N LEU A 177 -19.55 -10.57 -15.61
CA LEU A 177 -19.56 -9.17 -15.16
C LEU A 177 -18.63 -8.26 -15.97
N LEU A 178 -17.41 -8.70 -16.27
CA LEU A 178 -16.40 -7.88 -16.96
C LEU A 178 -16.34 -8.12 -18.47
N GLY A 179 -16.84 -9.26 -18.96
CA GLY A 179 -16.81 -9.61 -20.38
C GLY A 179 -15.40 -9.62 -20.95
N ASN A 180 -15.20 -8.95 -22.08
CA ASN A 180 -13.91 -8.80 -22.76
C ASN A 180 -13.23 -7.44 -22.51
N LEU A 181 -13.44 -6.86 -21.32
CA LEU A 181 -12.87 -5.56 -20.92
C LEU A 181 -11.35 -5.49 -21.13
N VAL A 182 -10.62 -6.55 -20.78
CA VAL A 182 -9.15 -6.62 -20.90
C VAL A 182 -8.65 -6.64 -22.34
N VAL A 183 -9.51 -6.94 -23.32
CA VAL A 183 -9.15 -6.88 -24.75
C VAL A 183 -9.41 -5.48 -25.29
N LYS A 184 -10.44 -4.79 -24.77
CA LYS A 184 -10.89 -3.48 -25.25
C LYS A 184 -10.17 -2.31 -24.58
N ASN A 185 -9.70 -2.47 -23.35
CA ASN A 185 -9.12 -1.40 -22.54
C ASN A 185 -7.69 -1.75 -22.12
N LYS A 186 -6.70 -0.98 -22.59
CA LYS A 186 -5.27 -1.20 -22.33
C LYS A 186 -4.91 -1.10 -20.84
N GLN A 187 -5.57 -0.21 -20.10
CA GLN A 187 -5.34 -0.07 -18.67
C GLN A 187 -5.84 -1.30 -17.91
N ALA A 188 -7.04 -1.80 -18.25
CA ALA A 188 -7.56 -3.04 -17.67
C ALA A 188 -6.66 -4.24 -18.03
N GLN A 189 -6.18 -4.30 -19.28
CA GLN A 189 -5.24 -5.31 -19.74
C GLN A 189 -3.97 -5.31 -18.87
N PHE A 190 -3.29 -4.15 -18.77
CA PHE A 190 -2.06 -4.01 -17.98
C PHE A 190 -2.27 -4.35 -16.50
N VAL A 191 -3.38 -3.90 -15.90
CA VAL A 191 -3.68 -4.19 -14.50
C VAL A 191 -3.83 -5.69 -14.26
N VAL A 192 -4.58 -6.39 -15.12
CA VAL A 192 -4.86 -7.82 -14.99
C VAL A 192 -3.64 -8.68 -15.34
N THR A 193 -2.90 -8.36 -16.40
CA THR A 193 -1.82 -9.22 -16.89
C THR A 193 -0.46 -8.91 -16.27
N GLN A 194 -0.23 -7.67 -15.80
CA GLN A 194 1.06 -7.26 -15.22
C GLN A 194 0.90 -6.89 -13.76
N LYS A 195 0.00 -5.95 -13.46
CA LYS A 195 0.01 -5.28 -12.16
C LYS A 195 -0.35 -6.21 -11.01
N PHE A 196 -1.41 -7.00 -11.14
CA PHE A 196 -1.83 -7.93 -10.08
C PHE A 196 -0.98 -9.20 -9.98
N LEU A 197 -0.17 -9.50 -10.99
CA LEU A 197 0.57 -10.75 -11.07
C LEU A 197 2.07 -10.58 -10.76
N LEU A 198 2.68 -9.49 -11.25
CA LEU A 198 4.13 -9.26 -11.18
C LEU A 198 4.51 -8.04 -10.32
N LEU A 199 3.75 -6.94 -10.42
CA LEU A 199 4.07 -5.66 -9.73
C LEU A 199 3.47 -5.57 -8.32
N GLN A 200 2.37 -6.27 -8.08
CA GLN A 200 1.70 -6.42 -6.79
C GLN A 200 1.62 -7.91 -6.47
N TYR A 201 1.78 -8.25 -5.20
CA TYR A 201 1.64 -9.60 -4.66
C TYR A 201 0.93 -9.54 -3.31
N GLY A 202 0.56 -10.69 -2.76
CA GLY A 202 -0.17 -10.78 -1.48
C GLY A 202 -1.69 -10.86 -1.64
N TYR A 203 -2.19 -11.08 -2.85
CA TYR A 203 -3.58 -11.48 -3.05
C TYR A 203 -3.77 -12.97 -2.73
N THR A 204 -4.94 -13.33 -2.21
CA THR A 204 -5.26 -14.73 -1.86
C THR A 204 -5.30 -15.62 -3.11
N THR A 205 -5.04 -16.93 -2.95
CA THR A 205 -5.12 -17.93 -4.04
C THR A 205 -6.45 -17.87 -4.81
N ALA A 206 -7.57 -17.64 -4.14
CA ALA A 206 -8.90 -17.49 -4.78
C ALA A 206 -8.97 -16.30 -5.77
N VAL A 207 -8.27 -15.20 -5.47
CA VAL A 207 -8.21 -14.02 -6.35
C VAL A 207 -7.40 -14.34 -7.60
N LEU A 208 -6.29 -15.06 -7.47
CA LEU A 208 -5.51 -15.56 -8.61
C LEU A 208 -6.33 -16.51 -9.49
N GLN A 209 -7.05 -17.46 -8.88
CA GLN A 209 -7.94 -18.39 -9.59
C GLN A 209 -9.05 -17.65 -10.34
N ASN A 210 -9.66 -16.64 -9.72
CA ASN A 210 -10.66 -15.80 -10.39
C ASN A 210 -10.07 -15.05 -11.59
N LEU A 211 -8.90 -14.43 -11.42
CA LEU A 211 -8.25 -13.60 -12.43
C LEU A 211 -7.78 -14.42 -13.64
N LEU A 212 -7.03 -15.51 -13.38
CA LEU A 212 -6.46 -16.36 -14.42
C LEU A 212 -7.54 -17.25 -15.05
N GLY A 213 -8.50 -17.72 -14.26
CA GLY A 213 -9.70 -18.37 -14.76
C GLY A 213 -10.50 -17.45 -15.68
N TYR A 214 -10.66 -16.17 -15.33
CA TYR A 214 -11.30 -15.18 -16.21
C TYR A 214 -10.60 -15.08 -17.57
N LEU A 215 -9.26 -15.03 -17.62
CA LEU A 215 -8.53 -15.01 -18.89
C LEU A 215 -8.72 -16.31 -19.71
N SER A 216 -8.95 -17.43 -19.03
CA SER A 216 -9.10 -18.74 -19.68
C SER A 216 -10.47 -18.97 -20.35
N LEU A 217 -11.54 -18.33 -19.88
CA LEU A 217 -12.92 -18.73 -20.21
C LEU A 217 -13.42 -18.30 -21.60
N ASP A 218 -12.83 -17.29 -22.24
CA ASP A 218 -13.23 -16.81 -23.59
C ASP A 218 -12.02 -16.83 -24.52
N SER A 219 -12.23 -17.30 -25.76
CA SER A 219 -11.18 -17.47 -26.76
C SER A 219 -10.39 -16.19 -27.06
N LEU A 220 -11.03 -15.01 -26.99
CA LEU A 220 -10.38 -13.72 -27.24
C LEU A 220 -9.36 -13.34 -26.16
N ARG A 221 -9.50 -13.90 -24.95
CA ARG A 221 -8.60 -13.63 -23.81
C ARG A 221 -7.53 -14.68 -23.62
N ARG A 222 -7.67 -15.87 -24.21
CA ARG A 222 -6.72 -16.99 -24.02
C ARG A 222 -5.29 -16.65 -24.45
N ALA A 223 -5.13 -15.84 -25.50
CA ALA A 223 -3.81 -15.33 -25.89
C ALA A 223 -3.13 -14.51 -24.77
N LEU A 224 -3.91 -13.78 -23.96
CA LEU A 224 -3.38 -13.06 -22.80
C LEU A 224 -2.98 -14.01 -21.68
N LEU A 225 -3.70 -15.12 -21.47
CA LEU A 225 -3.32 -16.15 -20.50
C LEU A 225 -1.96 -16.76 -20.84
N ILE A 226 -1.74 -17.10 -22.12
CA ILE A 226 -0.46 -17.67 -22.58
C ILE A 226 0.66 -16.65 -22.38
N LYS A 227 0.43 -15.39 -22.78
CA LYS A 227 1.40 -14.31 -22.57
C LYS A 227 1.74 -14.13 -21.09
N VAL A 228 0.73 -14.13 -20.20
CA VAL A 228 0.91 -14.05 -18.76
C VAL A 228 1.76 -15.22 -18.25
N LEU A 229 1.49 -16.44 -18.71
CA LEU A 229 2.29 -17.60 -18.32
C LEU A 229 3.77 -17.46 -18.75
N GLN A 230 4.02 -16.97 -19.96
CA GLN A 230 5.39 -16.73 -20.45
C GLN A 230 6.12 -15.70 -19.57
N GLU A 231 5.49 -14.57 -19.26
CA GLU A 231 6.11 -13.51 -18.42
C GLU A 231 6.32 -13.97 -16.96
N LEU A 232 5.39 -14.76 -16.42
CA LEU A 232 5.54 -15.38 -15.10
C LEU A 232 6.72 -16.37 -15.09
N LEU A 233 6.84 -17.20 -16.13
CA LEU A 233 7.94 -18.16 -16.25
C LEU A 233 9.29 -17.48 -16.45
N GLU A 234 9.36 -16.41 -17.24
CA GLU A 234 10.57 -15.59 -17.40
C GLU A 234 11.02 -14.98 -16.07
N THR A 235 10.06 -14.47 -15.29
CA THR A 235 10.36 -13.93 -13.95
C THR A 235 10.79 -15.04 -12.99
N TRP A 236 10.12 -16.20 -13.03
CA TRP A 236 10.41 -17.36 -12.18
C TRP A 236 11.75 -18.03 -12.53
N SER A 237 12.15 -18.05 -13.80
CA SER A 237 13.42 -18.63 -14.25
C SER A 237 14.62 -17.68 -14.10
N SER A 238 14.39 -16.41 -13.79
CA SER A 238 15.44 -15.41 -13.64
C SER A 238 16.26 -15.62 -12.36
N SER A 239 17.57 -15.84 -12.52
CA SER A 239 18.50 -15.98 -11.39
C SER A 239 18.48 -14.77 -10.45
N SER A 240 18.30 -13.56 -11.00
CA SER A 240 18.19 -12.32 -10.21
C SER A 240 16.89 -12.31 -9.39
N ALA A 241 15.76 -12.65 -10.02
CA ALA A 241 14.47 -12.68 -9.35
C ALA A 241 14.43 -13.70 -8.20
N VAL A 242 14.97 -14.92 -8.41
CA VAL A 242 15.02 -15.97 -7.37
C VAL A 242 15.92 -15.58 -6.19
N LYS A 243 16.99 -14.82 -6.43
CA LYS A 243 17.92 -14.39 -5.37
C LYS A 243 17.44 -13.18 -4.59
N HIS A 244 16.65 -12.31 -5.22
CA HIS A 244 16.35 -10.99 -4.67
C HIS A 244 14.87 -10.78 -4.33
N SER A 245 13.98 -11.63 -4.83
CA SER A 245 12.55 -11.57 -4.50
C SER A 245 12.26 -12.28 -3.17
N PRO A 246 11.33 -11.75 -2.37
CA PRO A 246 10.86 -12.39 -1.13
C PRO A 246 10.26 -13.77 -1.40
N ALA A 247 10.34 -14.67 -0.42
CA ALA A 247 9.78 -16.02 -0.54
C ALA A 247 8.27 -15.97 -0.84
N GLU A 248 7.53 -15.03 -0.24
CA GLU A 248 6.10 -14.87 -0.45
C GLU A 248 5.78 -14.45 -1.90
N GLN A 249 6.65 -13.66 -2.53
CA GLN A 249 6.49 -13.28 -3.92
C GLN A 249 6.80 -14.45 -4.86
N GLN A 250 7.82 -15.26 -4.54
CA GLN A 250 8.15 -16.46 -5.32
C GLN A 250 7.03 -17.51 -5.22
N GLU A 251 6.45 -17.67 -4.04
CA GLU A 251 5.27 -18.50 -3.81
C GLU A 251 4.08 -17.97 -4.61
N TYR A 252 3.83 -16.67 -4.57
CA TYR A 252 2.74 -16.03 -5.32
C TYR A 252 2.86 -16.24 -6.84
N ILE A 253 4.06 -16.05 -7.40
CA ILE A 253 4.34 -16.34 -8.82
C ILE A 253 4.17 -17.83 -9.12
N SER A 254 4.67 -18.71 -8.24
CA SER A 254 4.52 -20.16 -8.39
C SER A 254 3.04 -20.57 -8.41
N LYS A 255 2.21 -20.04 -7.49
CA LYS A 255 0.75 -20.24 -7.47
C LYS A 255 0.11 -19.78 -8.77
N ALA A 256 0.48 -18.60 -9.28
CA ALA A 256 -0.04 -18.09 -10.55
C ALA A 256 0.35 -18.97 -11.75
N ILE A 257 1.59 -19.46 -11.81
CA ILE A 257 2.04 -20.41 -12.85
C ILE A 257 1.22 -21.70 -12.80
N LEU A 258 1.07 -22.30 -11.62
CA LEU A 258 0.32 -23.55 -11.46
C LEU A 258 -1.15 -23.39 -11.87
N ILE A 259 -1.79 -22.27 -11.53
CA ILE A 259 -3.15 -21.96 -11.96
C ILE A 259 -3.21 -21.76 -13.47
N CYS A 260 -2.26 -21.03 -14.09
CA CYS A 260 -2.18 -20.90 -15.55
C CYS A 260 -2.07 -22.27 -16.24
N LEU A 261 -1.17 -23.13 -15.76
CA LEU A 261 -0.97 -24.49 -16.26
C LEU A 261 -2.24 -25.34 -16.14
N SER A 262 -3.01 -25.16 -15.06
CA SER A 262 -4.29 -25.86 -14.88
C SER A 262 -5.28 -25.51 -15.99
N HIS A 263 -5.23 -24.32 -16.58
CA HIS A 263 -6.17 -23.81 -17.59
C HIS A 263 -5.73 -24.01 -19.05
N LEU A 264 -4.50 -24.47 -19.29
CA LEU A 264 -4.01 -24.74 -20.63
C LEU A 264 -4.73 -25.92 -21.28
N LYS A 265 -5.00 -25.79 -22.58
CA LYS A 265 -5.53 -26.88 -23.42
C LYS A 265 -4.42 -27.52 -24.23
N GLU A 266 -4.60 -28.78 -24.62
CA GLU A 266 -3.64 -29.55 -25.44
C GLU A 266 -2.98 -28.78 -26.61
N PRO A 267 -3.72 -28.08 -27.50
CA PRO A 267 -3.10 -27.36 -28.61
C PRO A 267 -2.21 -26.18 -28.15
N GLU A 268 -2.50 -25.59 -27.00
CA GLU A 268 -1.70 -24.48 -26.46
C GLU A 268 -0.44 -25.01 -25.78
N ILE A 269 -0.55 -26.14 -25.07
CA ILE A 269 0.60 -26.84 -24.48
C ILE A 269 1.60 -27.20 -25.58
N GLU A 270 1.12 -27.75 -26.71
CA GLU A 270 2.00 -28.11 -27.82
C GLU A 270 2.62 -26.85 -28.47
N SER A 271 1.88 -25.75 -28.57
CA SER A 271 2.39 -24.49 -29.12
C SER A 271 3.47 -23.83 -28.28
N CYS A 272 3.46 -23.97 -26.95
CA CYS A 272 4.46 -23.38 -26.06
C CYS A 272 5.41 -24.40 -25.43
N ARG A 273 5.38 -25.67 -25.87
CA ARG A 273 6.14 -26.79 -25.31
C ARG A 273 7.63 -26.50 -25.11
N GLN A 274 8.28 -25.99 -26.16
CA GLN A 274 9.72 -25.72 -26.14
C GLN A 274 10.09 -24.61 -25.15
N GLU A 275 9.27 -23.56 -25.08
CA GLU A 275 9.46 -22.45 -24.14
C GLU A 275 9.26 -22.92 -22.70
N LEU A 276 8.18 -23.68 -22.42
CA LEU A 276 7.93 -24.25 -21.11
C LEU A 276 9.09 -25.13 -20.63
N LEU A 277 9.63 -25.99 -21.50
CA LEU A 277 10.81 -26.83 -21.18
C LEU A 277 12.04 -25.97 -20.89
N THR A 278 12.28 -24.93 -21.69
CA THR A 278 13.45 -24.06 -21.53
C THR A 278 13.39 -23.31 -20.20
N SER A 279 12.28 -22.61 -19.93
CA SER A 279 12.08 -21.89 -18.67
C SER A 279 12.06 -22.82 -17.45
N MET A 280 11.49 -24.03 -17.58
CA MET A 280 11.52 -25.03 -16.52
C MET A 280 12.96 -25.43 -16.16
N MET A 281 13.79 -25.77 -17.16
CA MET A 281 15.16 -26.22 -16.90
C MET A 281 16.01 -25.11 -16.28
N GLU A 282 15.88 -23.88 -16.77
CA GLU A 282 16.58 -22.70 -16.22
C GLU A 282 16.11 -22.35 -14.81
N GLY A 283 14.80 -22.33 -14.58
CA GLY A 283 14.24 -21.97 -13.28
C GLY A 283 14.47 -23.04 -12.21
N VAL A 284 14.35 -24.33 -12.54
CA VAL A 284 14.70 -25.42 -11.61
C VAL A 284 16.12 -25.28 -11.12
N LYS A 285 17.06 -25.03 -12.04
CA LYS A 285 18.47 -24.82 -11.68
C LYS A 285 18.61 -23.66 -10.69
N CYS A 286 18.03 -22.49 -11.01
CA CYS A 286 18.09 -21.32 -10.13
C CYS A 286 17.47 -21.57 -8.74
N HIS A 287 16.34 -22.25 -8.69
CA HIS A 287 15.64 -22.55 -7.44
C HIS A 287 16.38 -23.59 -6.60
N LEU A 288 16.94 -24.65 -7.20
CA LEU A 288 17.70 -25.68 -6.50
C LEU A 288 19.02 -25.15 -5.94
N ASP A 289 19.63 -24.16 -6.60
CA ASP A 289 20.84 -23.47 -6.12
C ASP A 289 20.57 -22.59 -4.87
N SER A 290 19.30 -22.40 -4.48
CA SER A 290 18.93 -21.61 -3.30
C SER A 290 19.25 -22.34 -1.99
N SER A 291 19.76 -21.60 -1.01
CA SER A 291 20.00 -22.10 0.36
C SER A 291 18.69 -22.32 1.14
N LEU A 292 17.58 -21.68 0.75
CA LEU A 292 16.30 -21.77 1.45
C LEU A 292 15.51 -23.04 1.02
N PRO A 293 15.15 -23.95 1.95
CA PRO A 293 14.40 -25.16 1.61
C PRO A 293 13.05 -24.90 0.92
N GLN A 294 12.34 -23.85 1.35
CA GLN A 294 11.07 -23.43 0.75
C GLN A 294 11.22 -23.06 -0.74
N ILE A 295 12.27 -22.33 -1.12
CA ILE A 295 12.52 -21.91 -2.51
C ILE A 295 12.86 -23.12 -3.38
N ARG A 296 13.69 -24.04 -2.87
CA ARG A 296 14.00 -25.30 -3.57
C ARG A 296 12.72 -26.10 -3.81
N ARG A 297 11.84 -26.18 -2.80
CA ARG A 297 10.57 -26.90 -2.87
C ARG A 297 9.63 -26.32 -3.92
N LEU A 298 9.46 -25.00 -3.96
CA LEU A 298 8.71 -24.31 -5.02
C LEU A 298 9.27 -24.66 -6.41
N GLY A 299 10.60 -24.62 -6.54
CA GLY A 299 11.33 -25.03 -7.75
C GLY A 299 10.97 -26.43 -8.22
N MET A 300 11.04 -27.39 -7.30
CA MET A 300 10.74 -28.80 -7.55
C MET A 300 9.26 -28.98 -7.93
N ILE A 301 8.32 -28.42 -7.16
CA ILE A 301 6.87 -28.58 -7.42
C ILE A 301 6.48 -28.00 -8.78
N VAL A 302 6.88 -26.76 -9.09
CA VAL A 302 6.53 -26.13 -10.38
C VAL A 302 7.10 -26.93 -11.55
N ALA A 303 8.31 -27.47 -11.41
CA ALA A 303 8.93 -28.26 -12.46
C ALA A 303 8.32 -29.64 -12.67
N GLU A 304 8.00 -30.36 -11.60
CA GLU A 304 7.21 -31.59 -11.70
C GLU A 304 5.87 -31.32 -12.37
N SER A 305 5.25 -30.19 -12.05
CA SER A 305 3.96 -29.76 -12.60
C SER A 305 4.05 -29.48 -14.10
N ILE A 306 5.04 -28.71 -14.54
CA ILE A 306 5.30 -28.44 -15.97
C ILE A 306 5.62 -29.75 -16.69
N SER A 307 6.51 -30.58 -16.14
CA SER A 307 6.89 -31.88 -16.70
C SER A 307 5.67 -32.79 -16.89
N SER A 308 4.77 -32.84 -15.89
CA SER A 308 3.55 -33.63 -15.94
C SER A 308 2.56 -33.14 -16.99
N LYS A 309 2.53 -31.83 -17.28
CA LYS A 309 1.67 -31.27 -18.32
C LYS A 309 2.20 -31.44 -19.74
N ILE A 310 3.52 -31.45 -19.89
CA ILE A 310 4.15 -31.61 -21.22
C ILE A 310 4.26 -33.09 -21.62
N ASN A 311 4.49 -33.98 -20.66
CA ASN A 311 4.71 -35.40 -20.90
C ASN A 311 3.56 -36.23 -20.32
N THR A 312 2.50 -36.42 -21.09
CA THR A 312 1.35 -37.28 -20.73
C THR A 312 1.68 -38.77 -20.79
N ASP A 313 2.55 -39.18 -21.73
CA ASP A 313 2.91 -40.60 -21.98
C ASP A 313 4.40 -40.93 -21.70
N GLY A 314 5.18 -39.97 -21.22
CA GLY A 314 6.64 -40.10 -21.01
C GLY A 314 7.08 -40.12 -19.54
N PRO A 315 8.39 -40.30 -19.26
CA PRO A 315 8.91 -40.18 -17.91
C PRO A 315 8.72 -38.74 -17.41
N VAL A 316 7.98 -38.59 -16.31
CA VAL A 316 7.76 -37.32 -15.62
C VAL A 316 8.87 -37.11 -14.59
N LEU A 317 9.37 -35.88 -14.49
CA LEU A 317 10.32 -35.47 -13.47
C LEU A 317 9.74 -35.75 -12.08
N LYS A 318 10.51 -36.35 -11.18
CA LYS A 318 10.14 -36.58 -9.78
C LYS A 318 11.31 -36.28 -8.87
N PHE A 319 11.06 -35.43 -7.89
CA PHE A 319 11.96 -35.04 -6.82
C PHE A 319 11.47 -35.62 -5.49
N GLN A 320 12.37 -35.60 -4.50
CA GLN A 320 12.05 -35.95 -3.12
C GLN A 320 12.11 -34.67 -2.29
N TYR A 321 11.01 -34.37 -1.59
CA TYR A 321 10.90 -33.25 -0.67
C TYR A 321 9.83 -33.56 0.39
N GLU A 322 9.84 -32.82 1.48
CA GLU A 322 8.84 -32.94 2.54
C GLU A 322 7.46 -32.48 2.02
N GLU A 323 6.44 -33.33 2.17
CA GLU A 323 5.06 -33.02 1.81
C GLU A 323 4.34 -32.34 2.98
N ASP A 324 4.53 -31.03 3.10
CA ASP A 324 3.78 -30.18 4.03
C ASP A 324 2.47 -29.66 3.44
N ASP A 325 1.73 -28.91 4.25
CA ASP A 325 0.43 -28.34 3.87
C ASP A 325 0.55 -27.38 2.67
N GLU A 326 1.64 -26.61 2.59
CA GLU A 326 1.94 -25.71 1.47
C GLU A 326 2.17 -26.48 0.17
N ALA A 327 2.99 -27.55 0.19
CA ALA A 327 3.21 -28.39 -0.97
C ALA A 327 1.91 -29.03 -1.46
N ARG A 328 1.03 -29.44 -0.53
CA ARG A 328 -0.27 -30.01 -0.86
C ARG A 328 -1.22 -28.97 -1.45
N GLU A 329 -1.24 -27.75 -0.91
CA GLU A 329 -2.01 -26.63 -1.48
C GLU A 329 -1.57 -26.36 -2.92
N LEU A 330 -0.25 -26.22 -3.16
CA LEU A 330 0.30 -25.94 -4.49
C LEU A 330 -0.06 -27.03 -5.51
N LYS A 331 0.11 -28.31 -5.15
CA LYS A 331 -0.27 -29.44 -6.01
C LYS A 331 -1.77 -29.44 -6.33
N SER A 332 -2.62 -29.03 -5.38
CA SER A 332 -4.07 -28.97 -5.59
C SER A 332 -4.48 -27.97 -6.67
N LEU A 333 -3.67 -26.94 -6.93
CA LEU A 333 -3.97 -25.90 -7.93
C LEU A 333 -3.94 -26.40 -9.37
N LEU A 334 -3.29 -27.53 -9.64
CA LEU A 334 -3.24 -28.14 -10.98
C LEU A 334 -4.50 -28.92 -11.33
N VAL A 335 -5.26 -29.34 -10.32
CA VAL A 335 -6.51 -30.07 -10.51
C VAL A 335 -7.60 -29.04 -10.70
N GLN A 336 -8.14 -28.94 -11.92
CA GLN A 336 -9.33 -28.14 -12.15
C GLN A 336 -10.45 -28.71 -11.26
N ALA A 337 -10.91 -27.94 -10.27
CA ALA A 337 -12.16 -28.26 -9.60
C ALA A 337 -13.26 -28.33 -10.67
N PRO A 338 -14.09 -29.39 -10.70
CA PRO A 338 -15.17 -29.46 -11.67
C PRO A 338 -16.04 -28.22 -11.55
N SER A 339 -16.35 -27.59 -12.67
CA SER A 339 -17.39 -26.56 -12.75
C SER A 339 -18.74 -27.22 -12.46
N ILE A 340 -19.12 -27.32 -11.19
CA ILE A 340 -20.43 -27.83 -10.82
C ILE A 340 -21.44 -26.69 -10.97
N CYS A 341 -21.99 -26.58 -12.19
CA CYS A 341 -23.39 -26.21 -12.36
C CYS A 341 -24.24 -27.40 -11.92
N ALA A 342 -24.41 -27.57 -10.62
CA ALA A 342 -25.50 -28.33 -10.03
C ALA A 342 -25.67 -27.81 -8.61
N VAL A 343 -26.80 -27.18 -8.37
CA VAL A 343 -27.31 -27.00 -7.01
C VAL A 343 -27.51 -28.40 -6.44
N PRO A 344 -26.81 -28.82 -5.36
CA PRO A 344 -27.34 -29.88 -4.55
C PRO A 344 -28.49 -29.24 -3.78
N SER A 345 -29.71 -29.66 -4.13
CA SER A 345 -30.85 -29.56 -3.24
C SER A 345 -30.42 -30.03 -1.85
N LEU A 346 -30.57 -29.16 -0.86
CA LEU A 346 -30.48 -29.49 0.56
C LEU A 346 -31.34 -30.74 0.81
N PRO A 347 -30.79 -31.83 1.38
CA PRO A 347 -31.62 -32.75 2.15
C PRO A 347 -32.11 -31.98 3.38
N ASP A 348 -33.40 -32.09 3.69
CA ASP A 348 -33.91 -31.85 5.03
C ASP A 348 -33.10 -32.73 6.00
N ASP A 349 -32.16 -32.13 6.73
CA ASP A 349 -31.60 -32.69 7.97
C ASP A 349 -31.96 -31.71 9.09
N ASN A 350 -33.16 -31.95 9.62
CA ASN A 350 -33.64 -31.35 10.84
C ASN A 350 -33.27 -32.33 11.97
N ASP A 351 -31.98 -32.37 12.32
CA ASP A 351 -31.45 -32.97 13.55
C ASP A 351 -29.98 -32.58 13.73
N ASP A 352 -29.74 -31.49 14.47
CA ASP A 352 -28.52 -31.33 15.25
C ASP A 352 -28.81 -30.32 16.38
N ASP A 353 -29.33 -30.87 17.49
CA ASP A 353 -29.27 -30.25 18.81
C ASP A 353 -27.78 -30.11 19.18
N LEU A 354 -27.16 -29.02 18.71
CA LEU A 354 -25.81 -28.66 19.11
C LEU A 354 -25.84 -28.23 20.58
N THR A 355 -25.53 -29.18 21.46
CA THR A 355 -25.16 -28.84 22.85
C THR A 355 -23.93 -27.94 22.82
N PRO A 356 -23.92 -26.81 23.55
CA PRO A 356 -22.73 -25.96 23.66
C PRO A 356 -21.51 -26.79 24.06
N TYR A 357 -20.41 -26.61 23.32
CA TYR A 357 -19.12 -27.22 23.64
C TYR A 357 -18.71 -26.79 25.06
N ASP A 358 -18.28 -27.76 25.87
CA ASP A 358 -17.79 -27.48 27.22
C ASP A 358 -16.42 -26.76 27.13
N MET A 359 -16.44 -25.45 27.38
CA MET A 359 -15.24 -24.59 27.47
C MET A 359 -14.59 -24.64 28.86
N SER A 360 -14.90 -25.63 29.71
CA SER A 360 -14.30 -25.77 31.04
C SER A 360 -12.79 -26.02 31.03
N GLU A 361 -12.23 -26.43 29.89
CA GLU A 361 -10.79 -26.62 29.68
C GLU A 361 -10.08 -25.47 28.94
N ASP A 362 -10.79 -24.39 28.58
CA ASP A 362 -10.16 -23.20 27.98
C ASP A 362 -9.25 -22.52 29.03
N LYS A 363 -7.95 -22.77 28.93
CA LYS A 363 -6.95 -22.04 29.69
C LYS A 363 -6.84 -20.63 29.13
N GLU A 364 -7.04 -19.62 29.98
CA GLU A 364 -6.61 -18.25 29.70
C GLU A 364 -5.16 -18.26 29.17
N LEU A 365 -4.95 -17.67 27.98
CA LEU A 365 -3.63 -17.40 27.45
C LEU A 365 -2.84 -16.63 28.52
N LYS A 366 -1.90 -17.33 29.17
CA LYS A 366 -1.01 -16.70 30.13
C LYS A 366 -0.26 -15.61 29.37
N LYS A 367 -0.46 -14.35 29.75
CA LYS A 367 0.33 -13.23 29.22
C LYS A 367 1.80 -13.50 29.55
N THR A 368 2.54 -14.01 28.57
CA THR A 368 3.98 -14.25 28.69
C THR A 368 4.65 -12.93 29.01
N LYS A 369 5.36 -12.86 30.14
CA LYS A 369 5.99 -11.61 30.60
C LYS A 369 7.12 -11.25 29.64
N ALA A 370 7.03 -10.06 29.05
CA ALA A 370 8.07 -9.53 28.18
C ALA A 370 9.40 -9.33 28.97
N PRO A 371 10.56 -9.54 28.32
CA PRO A 371 11.86 -9.32 28.95
C PRO A 371 12.07 -7.85 29.37
N VAL A 372 12.83 -7.66 30.44
CA VAL A 372 13.10 -6.35 31.05
C VAL A 372 14.49 -5.82 30.70
N TYR A 373 15.42 -6.67 30.27
CA TYR A 373 16.78 -6.29 29.89
C TYR A 373 17.04 -6.51 28.40
N ILE A 374 17.83 -5.61 27.81
CA ILE A 374 18.17 -5.67 26.37
C ILE A 374 19.00 -6.91 26.05
N ARG A 375 19.86 -7.36 26.97
CA ARG A 375 20.66 -8.59 26.80
C ARG A 375 19.76 -9.83 26.73
N ASP A 376 18.74 -9.91 27.59
CA ASP A 376 17.73 -10.99 27.52
C ASP A 376 17.00 -10.97 26.17
N CYS A 377 16.71 -9.77 25.61
CA CYS A 377 16.11 -9.67 24.28
C CYS A 377 17.03 -10.26 23.20
N ILE A 378 18.34 -9.99 23.27
CA ILE A 378 19.33 -10.53 22.31
C ILE A 378 19.35 -12.06 22.39
N GLU A 379 19.40 -12.63 23.59
CA GLU A 379 19.37 -14.08 23.80
C GLU A 379 18.09 -14.71 23.26
N VAL A 380 16.93 -14.09 23.53
CA VAL A 380 15.64 -14.59 23.05
C VAL A 380 15.54 -14.52 21.52
N LEU A 381 15.97 -13.41 20.91
CA LEU A 381 15.89 -13.22 19.46
C LEU A 381 16.82 -14.16 18.69
N THR A 382 17.95 -14.55 19.28
CA THR A 382 18.96 -15.40 18.62
C THR A 382 18.78 -16.90 18.89
N GLY A 383 18.23 -17.30 20.05
CA GLY A 383 18.26 -18.71 20.49
C GLY A 383 17.00 -19.26 21.16
N SER A 384 15.90 -18.50 21.31
CA SER A 384 14.67 -19.03 21.91
C SER A 384 13.86 -19.90 20.96
N GLU A 385 13.48 -21.10 21.41
CA GLU A 385 12.44 -21.95 20.81
C GLU A 385 11.03 -21.56 21.29
N ASP A 386 10.94 -20.88 22.45
CA ASP A 386 9.68 -20.36 22.99
C ASP A 386 9.17 -19.19 22.11
N THR A 387 8.09 -19.49 21.41
CA THR A 387 7.47 -18.63 20.40
C THR A 387 6.72 -17.45 21.02
N ASP A 388 5.98 -17.67 22.11
CA ASP A 388 5.23 -16.63 22.82
C ASP A 388 6.18 -15.60 23.45
N LYS A 389 7.31 -16.06 23.97
CA LYS A 389 8.35 -15.20 24.53
C LYS A 389 9.07 -14.40 23.44
N TRP A 390 9.30 -14.99 22.27
CA TRP A 390 9.88 -14.29 21.12
C TRP A 390 8.96 -13.17 20.62
N GLU A 391 7.67 -13.45 20.44
CA GLU A 391 6.66 -12.46 20.04
C GLU A 391 6.56 -11.30 21.05
N ALA A 392 6.48 -11.62 22.34
CA ALA A 392 6.46 -10.61 23.41
C ALA A 392 7.72 -9.73 23.39
N THR A 393 8.87 -10.30 23.01
CA THR A 393 10.15 -9.58 22.91
C THR A 393 10.14 -8.60 21.75
N VAL A 394 9.73 -9.02 20.55
CA VAL A 394 9.66 -8.14 19.36
C VAL A 394 8.73 -6.95 19.62
N LYS A 395 7.56 -7.19 20.21
CA LYS A 395 6.59 -6.13 20.55
C LYS A 395 7.11 -5.15 21.60
N ALA A 396 7.94 -5.59 22.54
CA ALA A 396 8.46 -4.76 23.63
C ALA A 396 9.76 -4.02 23.27
N LEU A 397 10.50 -4.50 22.27
CA LEU A 397 11.89 -4.10 22.00
C LEU A 397 12.06 -2.60 21.75
N GLU A 398 11.20 -1.98 20.93
CA GLU A 398 11.27 -0.54 20.66
C GLU A 398 11.15 0.27 21.96
N SER A 399 10.17 -0.05 22.80
CA SER A 399 9.95 0.66 24.06
C SER A 399 11.13 0.48 25.02
N LEU A 400 11.73 -0.71 25.04
CA LEU A 400 12.83 -1.03 25.93
C LEU A 400 14.11 -0.30 25.54
N VAL A 401 14.43 -0.28 24.23
CA VAL A 401 15.58 0.44 23.67
C VAL A 401 15.52 1.93 24.00
N ARG A 402 14.33 2.55 23.89
CA ARG A 402 14.13 3.97 24.19
C ARG A 402 14.19 4.29 25.69
N LYS A 403 13.75 3.36 26.54
CA LYS A 403 13.76 3.54 28.01
C LYS A 403 15.15 3.40 28.62
N ASN A 404 16.01 2.57 28.03
CA ASN A 404 17.32 2.21 28.58
C ASN A 404 18.49 2.58 27.64
N PRO A 405 18.68 3.87 27.29
CA PRO A 405 19.65 4.27 26.26
C PRO A 405 21.10 3.91 26.60
N ALA A 406 21.49 3.92 27.89
CA ALA A 406 22.85 3.56 28.31
C ALA A 406 23.15 2.07 28.04
N ALA A 407 22.23 1.18 28.41
CA ALA A 407 22.36 -0.26 28.16
C ALA A 407 22.30 -0.58 26.66
N THR A 408 21.46 0.13 25.89
CA THR A 408 21.39 -0.02 24.43
C THR A 408 22.74 0.27 23.77
N ARG A 409 23.45 1.34 24.19
CA ARG A 409 24.73 1.72 23.59
C ARG A 409 25.83 0.67 23.74
N GLU A 410 25.77 -0.17 24.77
CA GLU A 410 26.75 -1.25 24.96
C GLU A 410 26.60 -2.38 23.93
N VAL A 411 25.40 -2.56 23.36
CA VAL A 411 25.04 -3.67 22.46
C VAL A 411 24.36 -3.19 21.18
N SER A 412 24.51 -1.91 20.83
CA SER A 412 23.75 -1.25 19.76
C SER A 412 24.03 -1.88 18.39
N VAL A 413 25.31 -2.12 18.07
CA VAL A 413 25.75 -2.72 16.80
C VAL A 413 25.32 -4.19 16.72
N GLU A 414 25.43 -4.93 17.82
CA GLU A 414 25.00 -6.33 17.90
C GLU A 414 23.49 -6.45 17.68
N LEU A 415 22.71 -5.61 18.36
CA LEU A 415 21.26 -5.57 18.22
C LEU A 415 20.84 -5.14 16.81
N ALA A 416 21.54 -4.16 16.22
CA ALA A 416 21.29 -3.74 14.84
C ALA A 416 21.59 -4.86 13.82
N LYS A 417 22.64 -5.65 14.05
CA LYS A 417 22.95 -6.84 13.27
C LYS A 417 21.85 -7.88 13.38
N ILE A 418 21.39 -8.19 14.58
CA ILE A 418 20.31 -9.17 14.82
C ILE A 418 19.04 -8.74 14.09
N LEU A 419 18.62 -7.49 14.28
CA LEU A 419 17.40 -6.94 13.68
C LEU A 419 17.47 -6.88 12.14
N LEU A 420 18.64 -6.63 11.55
CA LEU A 420 18.82 -6.65 10.10
C LEU A 420 18.64 -8.05 9.47
N HIS A 421 18.92 -9.10 10.25
CA HIS A 421 18.78 -10.50 9.84
C HIS A 421 17.56 -11.18 10.48
N LEU A 422 16.72 -10.43 11.20
CA LEU A 422 15.60 -11.01 11.91
C LEU A 422 14.48 -11.34 10.93
N GLU A 423 14.24 -12.63 10.79
CA GLU A 423 13.15 -13.22 10.01
C GLU A 423 11.96 -13.52 10.90
N GLU A 424 10.78 -13.52 10.30
CA GLU A 424 9.53 -13.77 11.00
C GLU A 424 9.41 -15.27 11.31
N LYS A 425 9.43 -15.64 12.60
CA LYS A 425 9.24 -17.04 13.03
C LYS A 425 7.76 -17.43 13.14
N THR A 426 6.88 -16.44 13.30
CA THR A 426 5.43 -16.59 13.50
C THR A 426 4.69 -15.44 12.90
N CYS A 427 3.46 -15.68 12.43
CA CYS A 427 2.57 -14.67 11.84
C CYS A 427 2.15 -13.60 12.87
N ILE A 428 3.01 -12.61 13.09
CA ILE A 428 2.76 -11.47 13.96
C ILE A 428 2.26 -10.33 13.08
N GLU A 429 1.06 -9.82 13.39
CA GLU A 429 0.52 -8.66 12.70
C GLU A 429 1.48 -7.45 12.80
N GLY A 430 1.97 -6.99 11.65
CA GLY A 430 2.87 -5.84 11.58
C GLY A 430 4.33 -6.13 11.97
N PHE A 431 4.80 -7.38 11.91
CA PHE A 431 6.19 -7.75 12.25
C PHE A 431 7.24 -6.85 11.61
N ALA A 432 7.15 -6.63 10.29
CA ALA A 432 8.11 -5.80 9.56
C ALA A 432 8.17 -4.35 10.10
N GLU A 433 7.01 -3.79 10.48
CA GLU A 433 6.94 -2.45 11.08
C GLU A 433 7.55 -2.44 12.49
N LEU A 434 7.25 -3.44 13.32
CA LEU A 434 7.82 -3.57 14.66
C LEU A 434 9.34 -3.70 14.63
N ARG A 435 9.86 -4.55 13.73
CA ARG A 435 11.30 -4.73 13.50
C ARG A 435 11.95 -3.43 13.04
N GLN A 436 11.37 -2.75 12.04
CA GLN A 436 11.90 -1.50 11.53
C GLN A 436 11.90 -0.40 12.60
N ARG A 437 10.82 -0.27 13.37
CA ARG A 437 10.72 0.70 14.47
C ARG A 437 11.75 0.43 15.57
N ALA A 438 11.98 -0.84 15.91
CA ALA A 438 13.04 -1.21 16.82
C ALA A 438 14.43 -0.86 16.25
N GLN A 439 14.67 -1.13 14.96
CA GLN A 439 15.93 -0.78 14.29
C GLN A 439 16.18 0.73 14.25
N VAL A 440 15.14 1.52 13.98
CA VAL A 440 15.17 2.99 14.04
C VAL A 440 15.42 3.47 15.47
N ALA A 441 14.80 2.85 16.48
CA ALA A 441 15.04 3.18 17.89
C ALA A 441 16.50 2.91 18.29
N VAL A 442 17.12 1.82 17.82
CA VAL A 442 18.53 1.52 18.08
C VAL A 442 19.44 2.56 17.41
N LEU A 443 19.18 2.87 16.14
CA LEU A 443 19.95 3.86 15.38
C LEU A 443 19.81 5.27 15.93
N THR A 444 18.66 5.65 16.50
CA THR A 444 18.48 6.99 17.10
C THR A 444 19.13 7.12 18.49
N VAL A 445 19.32 6.01 19.20
CA VAL A 445 19.99 5.99 20.52
C VAL A 445 21.52 6.03 20.39
N ASP A 446 22.07 5.37 19.36
CA ASP A 446 23.50 5.31 19.07
C ASP A 446 23.81 5.52 17.57
N PRO A 447 23.67 6.75 17.06
CA PRO A 447 23.63 7.03 15.61
C PRO A 447 24.95 6.78 14.87
N ILE A 448 26.11 6.99 15.50
CA ILE A 448 27.39 6.89 14.79
C ILE A 448 27.76 5.42 14.51
N PRO A 449 27.88 4.54 15.53
CA PRO A 449 28.32 3.16 15.31
C PRO A 449 27.33 2.36 14.47
N VAL A 450 26.03 2.60 14.68
CA VAL A 450 24.97 1.88 13.97
C VAL A 450 24.85 2.37 12.52
N ALA A 451 24.96 3.68 12.23
CA ALA A 451 24.98 4.16 10.85
C ALA A 451 26.20 3.65 10.09
N GLN A 452 27.39 3.67 10.70
CA GLN A 452 28.60 3.12 10.10
C GLN A 452 28.46 1.61 9.80
N TYR A 453 27.89 0.85 10.73
CA TYR A 453 27.58 -0.55 10.48
C TYR A 453 26.62 -0.71 9.30
N LEU A 454 25.44 -0.08 9.34
CA LEU A 454 24.41 -0.25 8.29
C LEU A 454 24.90 0.18 6.90
N THR A 455 25.59 1.32 6.80
CA THR A 455 26.15 1.80 5.53
C THR A 455 27.26 0.89 5.00
N SER A 456 28.06 0.26 5.88
CA SER A 456 29.01 -0.78 5.46
C SER A 456 28.32 -2.04 4.96
N GLN A 457 27.20 -2.44 5.57
CA GLN A 457 26.44 -3.62 5.15
C GLN A 457 25.71 -3.42 3.82
N PHE A 458 25.31 -2.17 3.50
CA PHE A 458 24.70 -1.85 2.21
C PHE A 458 25.58 -2.29 1.02
N TYR A 459 26.90 -2.08 1.12
CA TYR A 459 27.88 -2.49 0.10
C TYR A 459 28.47 -3.89 0.31
N SER A 460 28.02 -4.65 1.30
CA SER A 460 28.53 -6.00 1.54
C SER A 460 27.92 -7.02 0.57
N LEU A 461 28.66 -8.08 0.24
CA LEU A 461 28.28 -9.09 -0.75
C LEU A 461 27.06 -9.93 -0.34
N ASN A 462 26.91 -10.21 0.96
CA ASN A 462 26.01 -11.26 1.47
C ASN A 462 24.61 -10.77 1.89
N TYR A 463 24.09 -9.72 1.26
CA TYR A 463 22.75 -9.19 1.55
C TYR A 463 21.83 -9.26 0.35
N SER A 464 20.52 -9.39 0.61
CA SER A 464 19.47 -9.27 -0.41
C SER A 464 19.20 -7.81 -0.77
N LEU A 465 18.64 -7.54 -1.96
CA LEU A 465 18.20 -6.18 -2.32
C LEU A 465 17.15 -5.65 -1.33
N ARG A 466 16.24 -6.50 -0.84
CA ARG A 466 15.27 -6.13 0.21
C ARG A 466 15.95 -5.60 1.47
N GLN A 467 16.99 -6.28 1.97
CA GLN A 467 17.73 -5.82 3.14
C GLN A 467 18.46 -4.50 2.86
N ARG A 468 19.00 -4.30 1.65
CA ARG A 468 19.60 -3.02 1.25
C ARG A 468 18.57 -1.89 1.22
N MET A 469 17.36 -2.16 0.75
CA MET A 469 16.26 -1.18 0.81
C MET A 469 15.85 -0.87 2.25
N ASP A 470 15.76 -1.89 3.12
CA ASP A 470 15.44 -1.71 4.54
C ASP A 470 16.53 -0.88 5.26
N ILE A 471 17.81 -1.10 4.94
CA ILE A 471 18.92 -0.27 5.42
C ILE A 471 18.70 1.20 5.06
N LEU A 472 18.39 1.49 3.78
CA LEU A 472 18.15 2.87 3.32
C LEU A 472 16.93 3.50 4.03
N ASP A 473 15.86 2.73 4.23
CA ASP A 473 14.65 3.21 4.92
C ASP A 473 14.88 3.50 6.39
N VAL A 474 15.56 2.60 7.10
CA VAL A 474 15.94 2.79 8.50
C VAL A 474 16.81 4.04 8.66
N LEU A 475 17.78 4.26 7.77
CA LEU A 475 18.64 5.45 7.78
C LEU A 475 17.82 6.74 7.61
N VAL A 476 16.87 6.76 6.66
CA VAL A 476 15.99 7.91 6.43
C VAL A 476 15.06 8.16 7.61
N LEU A 477 14.42 7.12 8.14
CA LEU A 477 13.48 7.24 9.25
C LEU A 477 14.17 7.72 10.53
N ALA A 478 15.37 7.20 10.83
CA ALA A 478 16.16 7.66 11.95
C ALA A 478 16.66 9.10 11.75
N ALA A 479 17.14 9.46 10.56
CA ALA A 479 17.53 10.84 10.25
C ALA A 479 16.35 11.82 10.42
N ARG A 480 15.14 11.41 9.99
CA ARG A 480 13.91 12.20 10.22
C ARG A 480 13.66 12.37 11.71
N GLU A 481 13.69 11.29 12.49
CA GLU A 481 13.46 11.35 13.93
C GLU A 481 14.47 12.25 14.66
N LEU A 482 15.75 12.24 14.24
CA LEU A 482 16.80 13.09 14.78
C LEU A 482 16.66 14.57 14.34
N SER A 483 16.06 14.81 13.17
CA SER A 483 15.89 16.15 12.62
C SER A 483 14.72 16.94 13.21
N PHE A 484 13.67 16.26 13.68
CA PHE A 484 12.48 16.91 14.22
C PHE A 484 12.52 17.04 15.75
N PRO A 485 12.07 18.18 16.33
CA PRO A 485 12.01 18.37 17.78
C PRO A 485 11.09 17.34 18.45
N LYS A 486 11.61 16.53 19.36
CA LYS A 486 10.81 15.60 20.19
C LYS A 486 9.92 16.40 21.15
N VAL A 487 8.62 16.47 20.87
CA VAL A 487 7.62 17.04 21.80
C VAL A 487 7.50 16.14 23.03
N HIS A 488 8.29 16.43 24.07
CA HIS A 488 8.20 15.75 25.37
C HIS A 488 7.01 16.32 26.16
N GLY A 489 5.80 16.00 25.73
CA GLY A 489 4.60 16.09 26.54
C GLY A 489 4.16 14.68 26.89
N LYS A 490 4.20 14.30 28.17
CA LYS A 490 3.44 13.15 28.66
C LYS A 490 2.01 13.32 28.15
N ILE A 491 1.58 12.50 27.20
CA ILE A 491 0.14 12.23 27.07
C ILE A 491 -0.18 11.50 28.37
N LYS A 492 -0.62 12.26 29.37
CA LYS A 492 -1.37 11.67 30.47
C LYS A 492 -2.52 10.94 29.79
N HIS A 493 -2.48 9.62 29.89
CA HIS A 493 -3.69 8.83 29.96
C HIS A 493 -4.57 9.53 31.00
N VAL A 494 -5.53 10.34 30.56
CA VAL A 494 -6.60 10.78 31.45
C VAL A 494 -7.45 9.54 31.59
N GLU A 495 -7.09 8.73 32.59
CA GLU A 495 -8.00 7.82 33.25
C GLU A 495 -9.34 8.53 33.40
N LYS A 496 -10.38 7.85 32.96
CA LYS A 496 -11.76 8.19 33.29
C LYS A 496 -11.83 8.42 34.81
N PRO A 497 -12.20 9.62 35.30
CA PRO A 497 -12.83 9.68 36.60
C PRO A 497 -14.24 9.14 36.36
N CYS A 498 -14.41 7.86 36.67
CA CYS A 498 -15.72 7.31 36.99
C CYS A 498 -16.23 8.12 38.19
N VAL A 499 -17.31 8.88 38.00
CA VAL A 499 -18.09 9.43 39.12
C VAL A 499 -19.36 8.61 39.20
N GLN A 500 -19.50 7.95 40.34
CA GLN A 500 -20.56 7.04 40.73
C GLN A 500 -21.93 7.72 40.71
N LEU A 501 -22.94 6.93 40.40
CA LEU A 501 -24.34 7.32 40.29
C LEU A 501 -25.08 7.15 41.63
N LEU A 502 -25.97 8.14 41.92
CA LEU A 502 -27.20 8.16 42.76
C LEU A 502 -27.13 8.77 44.18
N PRO A 503 -28.25 9.28 44.75
CA PRO A 503 -29.46 9.90 44.15
C PRO A 503 -29.89 11.24 44.82
N GLY A 504 -30.69 12.07 44.11
CA GLY A 504 -31.72 12.92 44.75
C GLY A 504 -31.52 14.45 44.87
N SER A 505 -32.57 15.16 44.43
CA SER A 505 -33.13 16.46 44.86
C SER A 505 -32.41 17.80 44.63
N ASP A 506 -33.05 18.61 43.77
CA ASP A 506 -33.33 20.05 43.84
C ASP A 506 -32.45 20.97 44.71
N SER A 507 -31.74 21.91 44.06
CA SER A 507 -31.89 23.38 44.24
C SER A 507 -30.64 24.17 43.77
N SER A 508 -30.91 25.21 42.97
CA SER A 508 -30.17 26.48 42.79
C SER A 508 -28.62 26.51 42.94
N ASN A 509 -27.89 26.59 41.81
CA ASN A 509 -26.45 26.88 41.75
C ASN A 509 -26.16 28.38 41.49
N ASP A 510 -26.77 29.28 42.26
CA ASP A 510 -26.60 30.74 42.09
C ASP A 510 -25.30 31.30 42.72
N TRP A 511 -24.64 30.51 43.59
CA TRP A 511 -23.42 30.95 44.28
C TRP A 511 -22.18 31.04 43.37
N ARG A 512 -22.12 30.26 42.28
CA ARG A 512 -20.96 30.28 41.35
C ARG A 512 -20.87 31.58 40.56
N LYS A 513 -22.01 32.18 40.19
CA LYS A 513 -22.05 33.47 39.49
C LYS A 513 -21.58 34.62 40.36
N ILE A 514 -21.96 34.62 41.63
CA ILE A 514 -21.57 35.66 42.60
C ILE A 514 -20.05 35.63 42.86
N VAL A 515 -19.46 34.43 42.88
CA VAL A 515 -18.00 34.26 43.03
C VAL A 515 -17.26 34.71 41.76
N ASP A 516 -17.75 34.36 40.57
CA ASP A 516 -17.14 34.76 39.30
C ASP A 516 -17.21 36.29 39.05
N GLU A 517 -18.26 36.96 39.51
CA GLU A 517 -18.37 38.42 39.42
C GLU A 517 -17.38 39.15 40.35
N ARG A 518 -17.14 38.63 41.56
CA ARG A 518 -16.09 39.16 42.46
C ARG A 518 -14.69 38.97 41.90
N ILE A 519 -14.44 37.85 41.22
CA ILE A 519 -13.14 37.58 40.59
C ILE A 519 -12.92 38.51 39.40
N LYS A 520 -13.97 38.79 38.61
CA LYS A 520 -13.91 39.76 37.50
C LYS A 520 -13.70 41.20 37.98
N SER A 521 -14.35 41.62 39.07
CA SER A 521 -14.26 43.01 39.54
C SER A 521 -12.92 43.39 40.18
N LYS A 522 -12.13 42.41 40.63
CA LYS A 522 -10.83 42.63 41.27
C LYS A 522 -9.61 42.31 40.39
N THR A 523 -9.81 41.77 39.18
CA THR A 523 -8.70 41.34 38.32
C THR A 523 -8.41 42.36 37.22
N ARG A 524 -7.33 43.13 37.37
CA ARG A 524 -6.80 44.02 36.32
C ARG A 524 -6.15 43.15 35.23
N ARG A 525 -6.67 43.16 34.00
CA ARG A 525 -6.12 42.38 32.87
C ARG A 525 -5.19 43.22 32.01
N PHE A 526 -3.91 42.87 31.98
CA PHE A 526 -2.97 43.31 30.96
C PHE A 526 -3.19 42.47 29.70
N ALA A 527 -3.42 43.11 28.55
CA ALA A 527 -3.56 42.42 27.28
C ALA A 527 -2.19 41.91 26.80
N LYS A 528 -1.99 40.58 26.75
CA LYS A 528 -1.00 39.96 25.87
C LYS A 528 -1.72 39.55 24.58
N GLY A 529 -1.16 39.93 23.44
CA GLY A 529 -1.65 39.56 22.11
C GLY A 529 -1.69 38.05 21.87
N PRO A 530 -2.16 37.61 20.68
CA PRO A 530 -2.43 36.21 20.41
C PRO A 530 -1.18 35.36 20.63
N SER A 531 -1.32 34.34 21.48
CA SER A 531 -0.29 33.32 21.70
C SER A 531 -0.10 32.54 20.40
N GLN A 532 0.82 33.00 19.56
CA GLN A 532 1.41 32.18 18.52
C GLN A 532 1.96 30.94 19.22
N VAL A 533 1.46 29.75 18.88
CA VAL A 533 2.10 28.51 19.31
C VAL A 533 3.48 28.52 18.68
N GLN A 534 4.48 28.94 19.44
CA GLN A 534 5.87 28.81 19.01
C GLN A 534 6.10 27.32 18.78
N VAL A 535 6.40 26.96 17.54
CA VAL A 535 6.96 25.65 17.21
C VAL A 535 8.11 25.44 18.17
N ALA A 536 8.10 24.33 18.92
CA ALA A 536 9.17 24.02 19.85
C ALA A 536 10.50 24.04 19.07
N SER A 537 11.30 25.08 19.28
CA SER A 537 12.64 25.21 18.69
C SER A 537 13.54 24.22 19.42
N GLY A 538 13.59 22.99 18.91
CA GLY A 538 14.56 22.00 19.35
C GLY A 538 15.81 22.05 18.46
N PRO A 539 17.01 21.80 19.00
CA PRO A 539 18.19 21.62 18.17
C PRO A 539 18.00 20.40 17.27
N ASN A 540 18.41 20.51 16.00
CA ASN A 540 18.45 19.37 15.08
C ASN A 540 19.57 18.41 15.57
N GLU A 541 19.20 17.29 16.19
CA GLU A 541 20.15 16.29 16.72
C GLU A 541 20.88 15.57 15.58
N PHE A 542 20.34 15.61 14.35
CA PHE A 542 21.00 15.09 13.17
C PHE A 542 22.24 15.91 12.77
N ASN A 543 22.35 17.16 13.25
CA ASN A 543 23.40 18.09 12.81
C ASN A 543 24.83 17.55 12.97
N SER A 544 25.12 16.89 14.08
CA SER A 544 26.45 16.38 14.41
C SER A 544 26.75 15.02 13.78
N VAL A 545 25.74 14.32 13.27
CA VAL A 545 25.87 12.94 12.77
C VAL A 545 25.60 12.81 11.27
N ALA A 546 25.04 13.83 10.60
CA ALA A 546 24.66 13.79 9.20
C ALA A 546 25.72 13.24 8.24
N GLY A 547 27.00 13.62 8.44
CA GLY A 547 28.11 13.13 7.62
C GLY A 547 28.33 11.61 7.70
N HIS A 548 28.03 10.98 8.84
CA HIS A 548 28.17 9.53 9.04
C HIS A 548 27.08 8.72 8.33
N PHE A 549 25.95 9.35 8.02
CA PHE A 549 24.87 8.75 7.23
C PHE A 549 25.13 8.96 5.74
N PHE A 550 25.60 10.15 5.36
CA PHE A 550 25.66 10.59 3.98
C PHE A 550 26.92 10.12 3.23
N PHE A 551 28.12 10.41 3.74
CA PHE A 551 29.35 10.16 2.98
C PHE A 551 29.65 8.68 2.72
N PRO A 552 29.44 7.75 3.67
CA PRO A 552 29.66 6.33 3.39
C PRO A 552 28.79 5.78 2.25
N LEU A 553 27.56 6.28 2.11
CA LEU A 553 26.63 5.94 1.02
C LEU A 553 27.02 6.53 -0.34
N LEU A 554 27.95 7.50 -0.37
CA LEU A 554 28.39 8.16 -1.60
C LEU A 554 29.73 7.63 -2.12
N GLN A 555 30.45 6.83 -1.34
CA GLN A 555 31.86 6.51 -1.64
C GLN A 555 32.07 5.32 -2.58
N ASN A 556 31.19 4.32 -2.58
CA ASN A 556 31.44 3.03 -3.25
C ASN A 556 30.38 2.69 -4.31
N PHE A 557 29.63 3.68 -4.82
CA PHE A 557 28.56 3.44 -5.77
C PHE A 557 29.04 2.99 -7.16
N ASP A 558 30.30 3.29 -7.49
CA ASP A 558 30.96 3.04 -8.77
C ASP A 558 31.72 1.71 -8.82
N ARG A 559 31.79 0.98 -7.70
CA ARG A 559 32.49 -0.30 -7.61
C ARG A 559 31.55 -1.45 -7.97
N PRO A 560 31.72 -2.10 -9.13
CA PRO A 560 30.93 -3.28 -9.45
C PRO A 560 31.36 -4.42 -8.54
N LEU A 561 30.44 -4.94 -7.74
CA LEU A 561 30.61 -6.23 -7.08
C LEU A 561 30.00 -7.31 -7.96
N SER A 562 30.54 -8.53 -7.93
CA SER A 562 30.11 -9.64 -8.81
C SER A 562 28.62 -9.96 -8.77
N THR A 563 27.92 -9.56 -7.70
CA THR A 563 26.49 -9.80 -7.45
C THR A 563 25.74 -8.52 -7.06
N PHE A 564 26.36 -7.35 -7.18
CA PHE A 564 25.73 -6.07 -6.86
C PHE A 564 26.36 -4.96 -7.71
N ASP A 565 25.64 -4.57 -8.76
CA ASP A 565 26.07 -3.57 -9.74
C ASP A 565 25.05 -2.44 -9.84
N LEU A 566 25.29 -1.38 -9.06
CA LEU A 566 24.43 -0.21 -8.99
C LEU A 566 24.35 0.56 -10.31
N LEU A 567 25.40 0.54 -11.14
CA LEU A 567 25.45 1.28 -12.40
C LEU A 567 24.91 0.46 -13.58
N GLY A 568 24.76 -0.86 -13.42
CA GLY A 568 24.18 -1.78 -14.39
C GLY A 568 22.79 -2.27 -13.95
N GLU A 569 22.70 -3.57 -13.64
CA GLU A 569 21.44 -4.28 -13.43
C GLU A 569 20.68 -3.85 -12.16
N ASP A 570 21.35 -3.33 -11.13
CA ASP A 570 20.73 -2.91 -9.87
C ASP A 570 20.37 -1.41 -9.83
N HIS A 571 20.10 -0.81 -11.00
CA HIS A 571 19.75 0.61 -11.14
C HIS A 571 18.51 1.05 -10.34
N PHE A 572 17.61 0.13 -9.98
CA PHE A 572 16.50 0.42 -9.05
C PHE A 572 17.00 0.73 -7.63
N VAL A 573 17.99 -0.02 -7.14
CA VAL A 573 18.64 0.23 -5.84
C VAL A 573 19.43 1.53 -5.89
N LEU A 574 20.08 1.82 -7.02
CA LEU A 574 20.72 3.11 -7.27
C LEU A 574 19.71 4.26 -7.19
N GLY A 575 18.55 4.14 -7.84
CA GLY A 575 17.50 5.16 -7.77
C GLY A 575 17.05 5.40 -6.32
N ARG A 576 16.91 4.34 -5.53
CA ARG A 576 16.56 4.46 -4.10
C ARG A 576 17.66 5.09 -3.26
N LEU A 577 18.92 4.75 -3.53
CA LEU A 577 20.10 5.37 -2.91
C LEU A 577 20.13 6.87 -3.20
N VAL A 578 19.93 7.27 -4.46
CA VAL A 578 19.91 8.68 -4.89
C VAL A 578 18.81 9.44 -4.17
N HIS A 579 17.59 8.90 -4.11
CA HIS A 579 16.49 9.51 -3.35
C HIS A 579 16.80 9.60 -1.85
N THR A 580 17.47 8.60 -1.29
CA THR A 580 17.89 8.59 0.12
C THR A 580 18.90 9.70 0.40
N LEU A 581 19.90 9.87 -0.46
CA LEU A 581 20.88 10.96 -0.37
C LEU A 581 20.21 12.33 -0.47
N ALA A 582 19.22 12.52 -1.35
CA ALA A 582 18.43 13.74 -1.44
C ALA A 582 17.72 14.05 -0.10
N VAL A 583 17.06 13.06 0.49
CA VAL A 583 16.36 13.23 1.77
C VAL A 583 17.35 13.52 2.91
N LEU A 584 18.47 12.82 3.00
CA LEU A 584 19.49 13.08 4.01
C LEU A 584 20.07 14.50 3.87
N MET A 585 20.29 14.97 2.63
CA MET A 585 20.71 16.35 2.36
C MET A 585 19.67 17.37 2.84
N TYR A 586 18.39 17.10 2.58
CA TYR A 586 17.28 17.96 3.04
C TYR A 586 17.14 17.98 4.56
N LEU A 587 17.37 16.86 5.25
CA LEU A 587 17.30 16.81 6.71
C LEU A 587 18.54 17.43 7.38
N ALA A 588 19.62 17.61 6.61
CA ALA A 588 20.88 18.22 7.02
C ALA A 588 20.89 19.77 6.91
N VAL A 589 19.72 20.41 6.73
CA VAL A 589 19.59 21.88 6.72
C VAL A 589 20.19 22.46 8.00
N ASN A 590 21.02 23.50 7.85
CA ASN A 590 21.76 24.17 8.94
C ASN A 590 22.83 23.31 9.64
N THR A 591 23.29 22.20 9.04
CA THR A 591 24.50 21.50 9.50
C THR A 591 25.78 22.23 9.08
N VAL A 592 26.86 22.03 9.84
CA VAL A 592 28.21 22.51 9.45
C VAL A 592 28.72 21.79 8.19
N ALA A 593 28.29 20.54 7.97
CA ALA A 593 28.68 19.73 6.83
C ALA A 593 27.87 20.02 5.55
N VAL A 594 26.81 20.87 5.62
CA VAL A 594 25.85 21.06 4.53
C VAL A 594 26.50 21.47 3.22
N THR A 595 27.49 22.36 3.26
CA THR A 595 28.20 22.84 2.06
C THR A 595 29.04 21.74 1.42
N ALA A 596 29.76 20.96 2.22
CA ALA A 596 30.58 19.84 1.73
C ALA A 596 29.70 18.68 1.20
N MET A 597 28.60 18.38 1.89
CA MET A 597 27.61 17.39 1.46
C MET A 597 26.96 17.81 0.14
N GLY A 598 26.57 19.09 0.02
CA GLY A 598 25.99 19.64 -1.20
C GLY A 598 26.93 19.51 -2.38
N LYS A 599 28.21 19.90 -2.22
CA LYS A 599 29.22 19.78 -3.28
C LYS A 599 29.41 18.33 -3.74
N ALA A 600 29.63 17.41 -2.81
CA ALA A 600 29.79 16.00 -3.14
C ALA A 600 28.53 15.42 -3.83
N LEU A 601 27.34 15.86 -3.43
CA LEU A 601 26.08 15.44 -4.07
C LEU A 601 25.96 15.95 -5.50
N MET A 602 26.42 17.17 -5.79
CA MET A 602 26.40 17.73 -7.15
C MET A 602 27.39 17.01 -8.07
N GLU A 603 28.59 16.69 -7.60
CA GLU A 603 29.56 15.87 -8.34
C GLU A 603 28.99 14.49 -8.67
N PHE A 604 28.32 13.85 -7.70
CA PHE A 604 27.61 12.59 -7.88
C PHE A 604 26.47 12.71 -8.91
N VAL A 605 25.68 13.79 -8.83
CA VAL A 605 24.62 14.04 -9.81
C VAL A 605 25.19 14.21 -11.21
N TRP A 606 26.30 14.92 -11.33
CA TRP A 606 26.95 15.15 -12.62
C TRP A 606 27.40 13.84 -13.27
N ALA A 607 27.95 12.89 -12.49
CA ALA A 607 28.36 11.58 -12.98
C ALA A 607 27.18 10.76 -13.56
N LEU A 608 25.97 10.88 -13.02
CA LEU A 608 24.81 10.05 -13.36
C LEU A 608 23.75 10.76 -14.23
N ARG A 609 23.95 12.03 -14.61
CA ARG A 609 22.94 12.88 -15.26
C ARG A 609 22.28 12.32 -16.53
N PHE A 610 22.97 11.43 -17.24
CA PHE A 610 22.47 10.80 -18.47
C PHE A 610 22.06 9.34 -18.28
N HIS A 611 21.78 8.92 -17.05
CA HIS A 611 21.29 7.57 -16.78
C HIS A 611 20.03 7.25 -17.61
N THR A 612 19.95 6.04 -18.14
CA THR A 612 18.87 5.57 -19.04
C THR A 612 17.53 5.42 -18.33
N ASP A 613 17.58 5.03 -17.06
CA ASP A 613 16.40 4.85 -16.21
C ASP A 613 15.77 6.18 -15.73
N SER A 614 14.43 6.24 -15.78
CA SER A 614 13.67 7.45 -15.42
C SER A 614 13.56 7.68 -13.90
N TYR A 615 13.56 6.62 -13.10
CA TYR A 615 13.49 6.70 -11.65
C TYR A 615 14.80 7.25 -11.07
N VAL A 616 15.95 6.80 -11.59
CA VAL A 616 17.26 7.38 -11.25
C VAL A 616 17.31 8.86 -11.60
N ARG A 617 16.89 9.26 -12.81
CA ARG A 617 16.86 10.69 -13.21
C ARG A 617 15.97 11.54 -12.31
N GLN A 618 14.80 11.02 -11.89
CA GLN A 618 13.94 11.71 -10.92
C GLN A 618 14.61 11.88 -9.55
N GLY A 619 15.37 10.88 -9.10
CA GLY A 619 16.21 10.97 -7.92
C GLY A 619 17.25 12.08 -8.03
N LEU A 620 17.96 12.17 -9.15
CA LEU A 620 19.00 13.19 -9.38
C LEU A 620 18.42 14.61 -9.35
N LEU A 621 17.23 14.82 -9.91
CA LEU A 621 16.52 16.11 -9.78
C LEU A 621 16.13 16.41 -8.33
N SER A 622 15.75 15.39 -7.56
CA SER A 622 15.45 15.54 -6.13
C SER A 622 16.70 15.92 -5.34
N CYS A 623 17.88 15.40 -5.71
CA CYS A 623 19.15 15.80 -5.13
C CYS A 623 19.44 17.29 -5.38
N ILE A 624 19.32 17.75 -6.64
CA ILE A 624 19.52 19.17 -6.99
C ILE A 624 18.57 20.04 -6.17
N SER A 625 17.29 19.72 -6.14
CA SER A 625 16.30 20.46 -5.33
C SER A 625 16.67 20.48 -3.85
N SER A 626 17.14 19.36 -3.30
CA SER A 626 17.51 19.26 -1.88
C SER A 626 18.74 20.10 -1.54
N VAL A 627 19.74 20.14 -2.42
CA VAL A 627 20.91 21.03 -2.28
C VAL A 627 20.48 22.50 -2.29
N LEU A 628 19.66 22.88 -3.27
CA LEU A 628 19.16 24.24 -3.43
C LEU A 628 18.31 24.74 -2.26
N LEU A 629 17.56 23.84 -1.60
CA LEU A 629 16.73 24.17 -0.44
C LEU A 629 17.52 24.19 0.88
N SER A 630 18.65 23.49 0.95
CA SER A 630 19.33 23.22 2.22
C SER A 630 20.63 23.99 2.40
N VAL A 631 21.35 24.28 1.32
CA VAL A 631 22.58 25.08 1.35
C VAL A 631 22.23 26.58 1.28
N PRO A 632 22.76 27.43 2.16
CA PRO A 632 22.56 28.88 2.08
C PRO A 632 23.05 29.46 0.74
N ALA A 633 22.32 30.45 0.21
CA ALA A 633 22.61 31.06 -1.10
C ALA A 633 24.04 31.62 -1.22
N GLU A 634 24.60 32.17 -0.14
CA GLU A 634 25.98 32.67 -0.11
C GLU A 634 27.01 31.55 -0.35
N HIS A 635 26.78 30.37 0.23
CA HIS A 635 27.68 29.23 0.04
C HIS A 635 27.49 28.57 -1.32
N LEU A 636 26.26 28.57 -1.87
CA LEU A 636 26.00 28.11 -3.23
C LEU A 636 26.75 28.96 -4.27
N LEU A 637 26.68 30.29 -4.15
CA LEU A 637 27.28 31.23 -5.10
C LEU A 637 28.81 31.39 -4.94
N ASN A 638 29.37 31.02 -3.79
CA ASN A 638 30.81 31.13 -3.57
C ASN A 638 31.54 29.81 -3.83
N ASN A 639 30.91 28.66 -3.56
CA ASN A 639 31.60 27.37 -3.55
C ASN A 639 31.12 26.37 -4.61
N MET A 640 29.98 26.62 -5.27
CA MET A 640 29.32 25.64 -6.17
C MET A 640 28.80 26.26 -7.49
N THR A 641 29.37 27.40 -7.90
CA THR A 641 28.87 28.20 -9.04
C THR A 641 29.04 27.50 -10.37
N GLU A 642 30.14 26.77 -10.56
CA GLU A 642 30.42 26.03 -11.79
C GLU A 642 29.41 24.89 -11.97
N GLU A 643 29.20 24.10 -10.92
CA GLU A 643 28.25 22.99 -10.88
C GLU A 643 26.80 23.47 -11.09
N LEU A 644 26.45 24.66 -10.59
CA LEU A 644 25.13 25.27 -10.79
C LEU A 644 24.91 25.74 -12.23
N LEU A 645 25.91 26.36 -12.85
CA LEU A 645 25.83 26.80 -14.26
C LEU A 645 25.75 25.61 -15.22
N GLU A 646 26.52 24.56 -14.94
CA GLU A 646 26.47 23.29 -15.65
C GLU A 646 25.08 22.62 -15.53
N THR A 647 24.53 22.59 -14.33
CA THR A 647 23.18 22.06 -14.06
C THR A 647 22.10 22.90 -14.75
N GLN A 648 22.22 24.23 -14.75
CA GLN A 648 21.31 25.13 -15.45
C GLN A 648 21.33 24.90 -16.96
N SER A 649 22.52 24.75 -17.55
CA SER A 649 22.69 24.42 -18.98
C SER A 649 22.05 23.07 -19.33
N TRP A 650 22.27 22.06 -18.48
CA TRP A 650 21.69 20.72 -18.65
C TRP A 650 20.15 20.74 -18.59
N LEU A 651 19.57 21.45 -17.60
CA LEU A 651 18.11 21.57 -17.44
C LEU A 651 17.45 22.46 -18.50
N GLY A 652 18.18 23.43 -19.06
CA GLY A 652 17.72 24.31 -20.13
C GLY A 652 17.64 23.66 -21.52
N GLY A 653 18.21 22.46 -21.69
CA GLY A 653 18.07 21.66 -22.91
C GLY A 653 16.61 21.27 -23.19
N LYS A 654 16.20 21.29 -24.48
CA LYS A 654 14.81 21.13 -24.97
C LYS A 654 14.06 19.84 -24.57
N MET A 655 14.59 18.98 -23.70
CA MET A 655 14.07 17.63 -23.43
C MET A 655 13.21 17.49 -22.15
N TRP A 656 13.07 18.54 -21.33
CA TRP A 656 12.44 18.45 -20.00
C TRP A 656 11.05 19.11 -19.83
N TRP A 657 10.41 19.56 -20.92
CA TRP A 657 9.11 20.24 -20.91
C TRP A 657 7.88 19.36 -20.56
N CYS A 658 8.07 18.18 -19.94
CA CYS A 658 6.99 17.23 -19.60
C CYS A 658 6.80 16.95 -18.10
N MET A 659 7.44 17.69 -17.18
CA MET A 659 7.31 17.49 -15.73
C MET A 659 6.67 18.71 -15.02
N PRO A 660 5.35 18.67 -14.69
CA PRO A 660 4.64 19.78 -14.03
C PRO A 660 5.18 20.12 -12.63
N MET A 661 5.72 19.15 -11.90
CA MET A 661 6.30 19.33 -10.56
C MET A 661 7.61 20.14 -10.60
N PHE A 662 8.39 20.01 -11.68
CA PHE A 662 9.63 20.76 -11.86
C PHE A 662 9.35 22.23 -12.15
N PHE A 663 8.28 22.52 -12.91
CA PHE A 663 7.84 23.89 -13.17
C PHE A 663 7.44 24.62 -11.88
N TRP A 664 6.82 23.90 -10.93
CA TRP A 664 6.43 24.46 -9.63
C TRP A 664 7.64 24.73 -8.72
N LEU A 665 8.62 23.82 -8.69
CA LEU A 665 9.87 23.96 -7.93
C LEU A 665 10.79 25.05 -8.50
N VAL A 666 10.90 25.15 -9.83
CA VAL A 666 11.62 26.23 -10.51
C VAL A 666 10.90 27.58 -10.32
N LEU A 667 9.56 27.63 -10.30
CA LEU A 667 8.81 28.84 -9.94
C LEU A 667 9.09 29.25 -8.49
N GLN A 668 9.17 28.29 -7.57
CA GLN A 668 9.45 28.54 -6.16
C GLN A 668 10.90 29.03 -5.96
N PHE A 669 11.83 28.58 -6.79
CA PHE A 669 13.22 29.04 -6.84
C PHE A 669 13.35 30.45 -7.45
N ALA A 670 12.65 30.72 -8.56
CA ALA A 670 12.59 32.05 -9.18
C ALA A 670 11.93 33.09 -8.24
N CYS A 671 10.89 32.68 -7.50
CA CYS A 671 10.28 33.52 -6.46
C CYS A 671 11.21 33.75 -5.26
N ASN A 672 11.94 32.72 -4.79
CA ASN A 672 12.84 32.88 -3.63
C ASN A 672 14.12 33.67 -3.94
N ILE A 673 14.65 33.58 -5.16
CA ILE A 673 15.78 34.41 -5.60
C ILE A 673 15.35 35.87 -5.73
N SER A 674 14.15 36.15 -6.26
CA SER A 674 13.61 37.53 -6.33
C SER A 674 13.22 38.11 -4.96
N LEU A 675 13.09 37.28 -3.91
CA LEU A 675 12.82 37.74 -2.55
C LEU A 675 14.08 37.86 -1.67
N LYS A 676 15.25 37.39 -2.15
CA LYS A 676 16.52 37.44 -1.43
C LYS A 676 17.61 38.29 -2.12
N LEU A 677 17.40 38.69 -3.37
CA LEU A 677 18.00 39.89 -3.97
C LEU A 677 17.10 41.09 -3.66
#